data_AF-A0A511TCU5-F1
#
_entry.id   AF-A0A511TCU5-F1
#
_cell.length_a   1.000
_cell.length_b   1.000
_cell.length_c   1.000
_cell.angle_alpha   90.00
_cell.angle_beta   90.00
_cell.angle_gamma   90.00
#
_symmetry.space_group_name_H-M   'P 1'
#
loop_
_entity.id
_entity.type
_entity.pdbx_description
1 polymer ?
#
loop_
_entity_poly.entity_id
_entity_poly.type
_entity_poly.pdbx_seq_one_letter_code
_entity_poly.pdbx_strand_id
1 'polypeptide(L)'
;MASEAPSKPEEAQEQLRLQRLTSLGELWGQVRYRHPWMLSRRIDWDAAFLAAVPKVEAATSDEAFAEAVQSMLGALEDSATLVKSARPPAALAPPTLRPLLGMEKDVVVLDLRNLTTPEGSETFWGMGEKLWGALGNARAVVVDMRLRGFDERSIWSVSGAVDWMLPLFVDGELSVPGMRSSLHGGFKAQTGSDSPYTTAFNQDVSSVVAGRAGKKFSRVVFLMDSQSAVSPKVLALRASGRALFVGEGPVTNSMAVDTQDVPLGNTLVATVRTSETVLPLGLDAEVPARADLSAPDAAYTRALALAQQKSRPKGPSASARPEAQWRPDKAYAETHYPSRELRLLSAVRLWNVVELFFPYRHLMDVDWSQQLPGMLKRFEAAQDAKAYALEVAKSVRELRDGHVSLSGHPAFTDLWGGVAAPLDAYDVAGKVVVTELSKDWLAQGLQVGDVLEKVDGEPIDERIRRIDAIHQASTAAATRLYHIYLALVGPPESEVSFTVLGEKGRREVKLKRPAAYSRMERPHEPFKLLEGNIALVNLSQLGPGEVPEVMQKVQGTRAVVFDLRGYPRGTAGVLAPYLNVKRAKIWSRFEVPVVAGSTLVNGRMALTQELPTADVPVYQGRVVALIDESAVSQAEHLGLMLEVTSGVTFVGSPTAGANGNMTYAVLPGGIWMSFTGMDARHADGGQLQRKGLTPHVAVRPTLAGLRAGRDEVLERALRLLQETPRPAAAPMSRPVQRP
;
A
#
# COMPACT_ATOMS: atom_id res chain seq x y z
N MET A 1 23.83 38.13 -20.56
CA MET A 1 23.00 37.32 -21.49
C MET A 1 21.66 37.14 -20.82
N ALA A 2 20.65 37.86 -21.30
CA ALA A 2 19.29 37.75 -20.79
C ALA A 2 18.72 36.40 -21.26
N SER A 3 18.31 35.52 -20.34
CA SER A 3 17.50 34.37 -20.70
C SER A 3 16.13 34.89 -21.10
N GLU A 4 15.78 34.80 -22.38
CA GLU A 4 14.41 35.03 -22.85
C GLU A 4 13.48 34.09 -22.07
N ALA A 5 12.47 34.67 -21.42
CA ALA A 5 11.41 33.89 -20.81
C ALA A 5 10.68 33.12 -21.93
N PRO A 6 10.32 31.84 -21.72
CA PRO A 6 9.68 31.02 -22.75
C PRO A 6 8.39 31.69 -23.24
N SER A 7 8.11 31.56 -24.52
CA SER A 7 6.91 32.11 -25.14
C SER A 7 5.66 31.36 -24.64
N LYS A 8 4.48 32.01 -24.59
CA LYS A 8 3.21 31.38 -24.19
C LYS A 8 2.92 30.03 -24.90
N PRO A 9 3.24 29.85 -26.19
CA PRO A 9 3.08 28.56 -26.87
C PRO A 9 4.01 27.45 -26.35
N GLU A 10 5.27 27.77 -26.01
CA GLU A 10 6.23 26.80 -25.47
C GLU A 10 5.83 26.35 -24.06
N GLU A 11 5.33 27.27 -23.23
CA GLU A 11 4.81 26.95 -21.91
C GLU A 11 3.60 26.00 -21.98
N ALA A 12 2.68 26.23 -22.93
CA ALA A 12 1.52 25.37 -23.13
C ALA A 12 1.92 23.97 -23.62
N GLN A 13 2.92 23.88 -24.50
CA GLN A 13 3.43 22.60 -25.01
C GLN A 13 4.12 21.79 -23.89
N GLU A 14 4.92 22.44 -23.04
CA GLU A 14 5.55 21.78 -21.90
C GLU A 14 4.51 21.31 -20.86
N GLN A 15 3.48 22.12 -20.59
CA GLN A 15 2.38 21.71 -19.72
C GLN A 15 1.65 20.46 -20.24
N LEU A 16 1.34 20.43 -21.54
CA LEU A 16 0.71 19.27 -22.17
C LEU A 16 1.61 18.02 -22.12
N ARG A 17 2.91 18.17 -22.41
CA ARG A 17 3.90 17.10 -22.29
C ARG A 17 3.90 16.51 -20.89
N LEU A 18 3.99 17.37 -19.87
CA LEU A 18 4.03 16.94 -18.47
C LEU A 18 2.73 16.26 -18.02
N GLN A 19 1.58 16.79 -18.45
CA GLN A 19 0.28 16.15 -18.20
C GLN A 19 0.24 14.74 -18.77
N ARG A 20 0.67 14.56 -20.03
CA ARG A 20 0.68 13.25 -20.70
C ARG A 20 1.64 12.25 -20.05
N LEU A 21 2.82 12.69 -19.62
CA LEU A 21 3.75 11.86 -18.85
C LEU A 21 3.19 11.48 -17.47
N THR A 22 2.45 12.39 -16.85
CA THR A 22 1.76 12.14 -15.58
C THR A 22 0.73 11.03 -15.75
N SER A 23 -0.17 11.16 -16.74
CA SER A 23 -1.16 10.11 -17.05
C SER A 23 -0.52 8.77 -17.43
N LEU A 24 0.60 8.78 -18.17
CA LEU A 24 1.36 7.55 -18.46
C LEU A 24 1.88 6.90 -17.16
N GLY A 25 2.43 7.69 -16.24
CA GLY A 25 2.95 7.22 -14.95
C GLY A 25 1.86 6.70 -13.99
N GLU A 26 0.70 7.34 -13.96
CA GLU A 26 -0.45 6.85 -13.20
C GLU A 26 -0.95 5.52 -13.75
N LEU A 27 -1.13 5.42 -15.08
CA LEU A 27 -1.52 4.20 -15.76
C LEU A 27 -0.52 3.06 -15.49
N TRP A 28 0.79 3.37 -15.51
CA TRP A 28 1.83 2.39 -15.18
C TRP A 28 1.57 1.71 -13.84
N GLY A 29 1.23 2.48 -12.81
CA GLY A 29 0.93 1.94 -11.48
C GLY A 29 -0.38 1.18 -11.41
N GLN A 30 -1.42 1.64 -12.10
CA GLN A 30 -2.70 0.91 -12.18
C GLN A 30 -2.47 -0.49 -12.75
N VAL A 31 -1.76 -0.61 -13.88
CA VAL A 31 -1.43 -1.92 -14.47
C VAL A 31 -0.54 -2.73 -13.53
N ARG A 32 0.54 -2.14 -13.00
CA ARG A 32 1.54 -2.83 -12.16
C ARG A 32 0.94 -3.55 -10.95
N TYR A 33 -0.09 -2.98 -10.33
CA TYR A 33 -0.67 -3.48 -9.08
C TYR A 33 -2.09 -4.05 -9.21
N ARG A 34 -2.78 -3.89 -10.36
CA ARG A 34 -4.16 -4.39 -10.56
C ARG A 34 -4.30 -5.40 -11.68
N HIS A 35 -3.39 -5.41 -12.65
CA HIS A 35 -3.48 -6.32 -13.77
C HIS A 35 -3.02 -7.73 -13.35
N PRO A 36 -3.87 -8.78 -13.41
CA PRO A 36 -3.56 -10.10 -12.86
C PRO A 36 -2.33 -10.75 -13.52
N TRP A 37 -2.05 -10.43 -14.79
CA TRP A 37 -0.89 -11.00 -15.48
C TRP A 37 0.46 -10.49 -14.99
N MET A 38 0.49 -9.41 -14.21
CA MET A 38 1.73 -8.99 -13.53
C MET A 38 2.21 -10.01 -12.50
N LEU A 39 1.32 -10.89 -12.01
CA LEU A 39 1.65 -11.96 -11.08
C LEU A 39 1.82 -13.33 -11.74
N SER A 40 1.36 -13.53 -12.98
CA SER A 40 1.40 -14.84 -13.65
C SER A 40 2.31 -14.91 -14.87
N ARG A 41 2.70 -13.77 -15.47
CA ARG A 41 3.52 -13.72 -16.69
C ARG A 41 4.88 -13.05 -16.45
N ARG A 42 5.81 -13.20 -17.41
CA ARG A 42 7.08 -12.47 -17.43
C ARG A 42 6.91 -11.25 -18.34
N ILE A 43 6.50 -10.13 -17.77
CA ILE A 43 6.31 -8.87 -18.49
C ILE A 43 7.31 -7.85 -17.95
N ASP A 44 8.16 -7.32 -18.82
CA ASP A 44 9.11 -6.26 -18.46
C ASP A 44 8.41 -4.90 -18.52
N TRP A 45 7.59 -4.64 -17.49
CA TRP A 45 6.70 -3.48 -17.46
C TRP A 45 7.45 -2.15 -17.38
N ASP A 46 8.64 -2.15 -16.77
CA ASP A 46 9.52 -0.98 -16.80
C ASP A 46 10.01 -0.69 -18.21
N ALA A 47 10.46 -1.71 -18.96
CA ALA A 47 10.91 -1.52 -20.33
C ALA A 47 9.79 -0.99 -21.24
N ALA A 48 8.54 -1.44 -21.04
CA ALA A 48 7.38 -0.92 -21.76
C ALA A 48 7.18 0.59 -21.50
N PHE A 49 7.29 1.03 -20.24
CA PHE A 49 7.22 2.44 -19.88
C PHE A 49 8.36 3.25 -20.53
N LEU A 50 9.61 2.80 -20.38
CA LEU A 50 10.79 3.48 -20.92
C LEU A 50 10.70 3.65 -22.44
N ALA A 51 10.16 2.65 -23.16
CA ALA A 51 9.95 2.72 -24.60
C ALA A 51 8.80 3.66 -25.03
N ALA A 52 7.83 3.90 -24.14
CA ALA A 52 6.67 4.75 -24.39
C ALA A 52 6.94 6.23 -24.13
N VAL A 53 7.80 6.56 -23.16
CA VAL A 53 8.17 7.94 -22.79
C VAL A 53 8.50 8.81 -24.03
N PRO A 54 9.49 8.48 -24.88
CA PRO A 54 9.83 9.35 -26.02
C PRO A 54 8.69 9.50 -27.04
N LYS A 55 7.82 8.49 -27.18
CA LYS A 55 6.65 8.56 -28.08
C LYS A 55 5.58 9.49 -27.54
N VAL A 56 5.33 9.43 -26.23
CA VAL A 56 4.39 10.33 -25.55
C VAL A 56 4.86 11.78 -25.64
N GLU A 57 6.16 12.02 -25.51
CA GLU A 57 6.73 13.37 -25.64
C GLU A 57 6.69 13.92 -27.07
N ALA A 58 6.86 13.04 -28.06
CA ALA A 58 6.75 13.39 -29.47
C ALA A 58 5.30 13.57 -29.96
N ALA A 59 4.30 13.11 -29.18
CA ALA A 59 2.91 13.18 -29.58
C ALA A 59 2.42 14.65 -29.60
N THR A 60 1.97 15.12 -30.77
CA THR A 60 1.41 16.47 -30.95
C THR A 60 -0.11 16.49 -31.03
N SER A 61 -0.77 15.32 -31.07
CA SER A 61 -2.23 15.17 -31.08
C SER A 61 -2.68 14.11 -30.06
N ASP A 62 -3.96 14.05 -29.75
CA ASP A 62 -4.52 13.04 -28.84
C ASP A 62 -4.47 11.64 -29.44
N GLU A 63 -4.59 11.51 -30.76
CA GLU A 63 -4.42 10.24 -31.48
C GLU A 63 -3.00 9.70 -31.36
N ALA A 64 -1.99 10.55 -31.60
CA ALA A 64 -0.58 10.16 -31.44
C ALA A 64 -0.26 9.78 -29.97
N PHE A 65 -0.87 10.47 -29.00
CA PHE A 65 -0.72 10.13 -27.60
C PHE A 65 -1.39 8.80 -27.26
N ALA A 66 -2.60 8.55 -27.77
CA ALA A 66 -3.30 7.28 -27.61
C ALA A 66 -2.49 6.11 -28.21
N GLU A 67 -1.90 6.28 -29.40
CA GLU A 67 -1.01 5.28 -30.01
C GLU A 67 0.25 5.02 -29.18
N ALA A 68 0.86 6.07 -28.63
CA ALA A 68 2.03 5.95 -27.76
C ALA A 68 1.70 5.14 -26.49
N VAL A 69 0.59 5.47 -25.82
CA VAL A 69 0.10 4.74 -24.63
C VAL A 69 -0.30 3.31 -24.99
N GLN A 70 -0.99 3.10 -26.11
CA GLN A 70 -1.36 1.78 -26.58
C GLN A 70 -0.12 0.92 -26.89
N SER A 71 0.98 1.53 -27.33
CA SER A 71 2.24 0.81 -27.53
C SER A 71 2.87 0.31 -26.22
N MET A 72 2.68 1.03 -25.09
CA MET A 72 3.04 0.53 -23.76
C MET A 72 2.16 -0.65 -23.35
N LEU A 73 0.84 -0.48 -23.46
CA LEU A 73 -0.15 -1.52 -23.13
C LEU A 73 0.04 -2.78 -23.98
N GLY A 74 0.52 -2.64 -25.22
CA GLY A 74 0.82 -3.75 -26.13
C GLY A 74 1.81 -4.77 -25.57
N ALA A 75 2.69 -4.38 -24.65
CA ALA A 75 3.60 -5.31 -23.96
C ALA A 75 2.88 -6.35 -23.07
N LEU A 76 1.60 -6.12 -22.74
CA LEU A 76 0.77 -7.07 -22.01
C LEU A 76 0.27 -8.21 -22.92
N GLU A 77 0.23 -7.98 -24.24
CA GLU A 77 -0.44 -8.84 -25.22
C GLU A 77 -1.90 -9.15 -24.80
N ASP A 78 -2.58 -8.14 -24.24
CA ASP A 78 -3.96 -8.25 -23.74
C ASP A 78 -4.91 -7.42 -24.58
N SER A 79 -5.82 -8.08 -25.31
CA SER A 79 -6.87 -7.39 -26.06
C SER A 79 -7.94 -6.74 -25.17
N ALA A 80 -7.98 -7.06 -23.86
CA ALA A 80 -8.87 -6.42 -22.91
C ALA A 80 -8.30 -5.12 -22.30
N THR A 81 -7.01 -4.85 -22.51
CA THR A 81 -6.33 -3.67 -21.99
C THR A 81 -5.93 -2.76 -23.14
N LEU A 82 -6.67 -1.67 -23.33
CA LEU A 82 -6.56 -0.82 -24.53
C LEU A 82 -6.93 0.65 -24.25
N VAL A 83 -6.46 1.54 -25.13
CA VAL A 83 -6.84 2.95 -25.13
C VAL A 83 -8.07 3.14 -25.99
N LYS A 84 -9.09 3.81 -25.45
CA LYS A 84 -10.31 4.19 -26.18
C LYS A 84 -10.60 5.68 -26.00
N SER A 85 -11.44 6.22 -26.89
CA SER A 85 -12.02 7.53 -26.65
C SER A 85 -13.03 7.45 -25.51
N ALA A 86 -12.98 8.40 -24.59
CA ALA A 86 -14.01 8.67 -23.60
C ALA A 86 -15.30 9.22 -24.24
N ARG A 87 -15.24 9.68 -25.51
CA ARG A 87 -16.43 10.05 -26.25
C ARG A 87 -17.15 8.78 -26.69
N PRO A 88 -18.46 8.63 -26.40
CA PRO A 88 -19.21 7.49 -26.89
C PRO A 88 -19.15 7.48 -28.43
N PRO A 89 -19.03 6.30 -29.06
CA PRO A 89 -19.05 6.20 -30.52
C PRO A 89 -20.32 6.86 -31.06
N ALA A 90 -20.26 7.39 -32.28
CA ALA A 90 -21.44 7.98 -32.93
C ALA A 90 -22.59 6.97 -32.85
N ALA A 91 -23.73 7.41 -32.30
CA ALA A 91 -24.88 6.54 -32.10
C ALA A 91 -25.33 6.00 -33.46
N LEU A 92 -25.18 4.70 -33.66
CA LEU A 92 -25.83 4.02 -34.77
C LEU A 92 -27.34 4.08 -34.51
N ALA A 93 -28.12 4.36 -35.55
CA ALA A 93 -29.56 4.21 -35.43
C ALA A 93 -29.86 2.76 -34.99
N PRO A 94 -30.68 2.56 -33.94
CA PRO A 94 -30.96 1.23 -33.45
C PRO A 94 -31.60 0.40 -34.57
N PRO A 95 -31.26 -0.90 -34.68
CA PRO A 95 -31.88 -1.75 -35.68
C PRO A 95 -33.37 -1.90 -35.39
N THR A 96 -34.14 -2.20 -36.44
CA THR A 96 -35.50 -2.72 -36.24
C THR A 96 -35.41 -4.02 -35.45
N LEU A 97 -36.03 -4.03 -34.27
CA LEU A 97 -36.02 -5.18 -33.37
C LEU A 97 -36.94 -6.28 -33.91
N ARG A 98 -36.50 -7.54 -33.79
CA ARG A 98 -37.39 -8.68 -33.97
C ARG A 98 -38.28 -8.81 -32.73
N PRO A 99 -39.41 -9.54 -32.82
CA PRO A 99 -40.18 -9.88 -31.63
C PRO A 99 -39.27 -10.51 -30.57
N LEU A 100 -39.48 -10.13 -29.30
CA LEU A 100 -38.71 -10.64 -28.16
C LEU A 100 -38.61 -12.17 -28.16
N LEU A 101 -39.70 -12.83 -28.55
CA LEU A 101 -39.80 -14.29 -28.70
C LEU A 101 -40.34 -14.60 -30.10
N GLY A 102 -39.50 -15.18 -30.95
CA GLY A 102 -39.85 -15.64 -32.30
C GLY A 102 -39.56 -17.12 -32.53
N MET A 103 -40.12 -17.69 -33.59
CA MET A 103 -39.87 -19.06 -34.01
C MET A 103 -39.48 -19.11 -35.49
N GLU A 104 -38.34 -19.72 -35.78
CA GLU A 104 -37.86 -19.99 -37.13
C GLU A 104 -37.72 -21.49 -37.32
N LYS A 105 -38.72 -22.12 -37.97
CA LYS A 105 -38.87 -23.58 -38.06
C LYS A 105 -38.91 -24.24 -36.67
N ASP A 106 -37.85 -24.93 -36.28
CA ASP A 106 -37.66 -25.61 -34.99
C ASP A 106 -36.67 -24.86 -34.07
N VAL A 107 -36.31 -23.62 -34.40
CA VAL A 107 -35.40 -22.77 -33.63
C VAL A 107 -36.15 -21.61 -33.01
N VAL A 108 -36.11 -21.48 -31.68
CA VAL A 108 -36.60 -20.27 -31.02
C VAL A 108 -35.54 -19.18 -31.09
N VAL A 109 -35.97 -17.96 -31.38
CA VAL A 109 -35.12 -16.77 -31.40
C VAL A 109 -35.58 -15.83 -30.28
N LEU A 110 -34.64 -15.49 -29.40
CA LEU A 110 -34.84 -14.54 -28.33
C LEU A 110 -34.04 -13.28 -28.65
N ASP A 111 -34.74 -12.21 -28.96
CA ASP A 111 -34.12 -10.92 -29.25
C ASP A 111 -34.08 -10.06 -27.99
N LEU A 112 -33.06 -10.25 -27.16
CA LEU A 112 -32.97 -9.59 -25.85
C LEU A 112 -32.69 -8.09 -25.96
N ARG A 113 -32.43 -7.56 -27.15
CA ARG A 113 -32.35 -6.12 -27.40
C ARG A 113 -33.67 -5.41 -27.13
N ASN A 114 -34.79 -6.13 -27.11
CA ASN A 114 -36.08 -5.58 -26.66
C ASN A 114 -36.03 -5.08 -25.21
N LEU A 115 -35.15 -5.63 -24.35
CA LEU A 115 -34.98 -5.18 -22.96
C LEU A 115 -34.33 -3.81 -22.83
N THR A 116 -33.87 -3.20 -23.93
CA THR A 116 -33.40 -1.80 -23.94
C THR A 116 -34.54 -0.79 -23.84
N THR A 117 -35.79 -1.24 -23.98
CA THR A 117 -37.01 -0.44 -23.80
C THR A 117 -37.75 -0.83 -22.53
N PRO A 118 -38.43 0.11 -21.83
CA PRO A 118 -39.27 -0.20 -20.68
C PRO A 118 -40.33 -1.27 -20.98
N GLU A 119 -41.02 -1.16 -22.12
CA GLU A 119 -42.10 -2.06 -22.52
C GLU A 119 -41.58 -3.47 -22.79
N GLY A 120 -40.44 -3.59 -23.48
CA GLY A 120 -39.81 -4.89 -23.74
C GLY A 120 -39.25 -5.53 -22.47
N SER A 121 -38.73 -4.74 -21.54
CA SER A 121 -38.31 -5.21 -20.21
C SER A 121 -39.51 -5.73 -19.39
N GLU A 122 -40.59 -4.96 -19.29
CA GLU A 122 -41.83 -5.39 -18.63
C GLU A 122 -42.39 -6.65 -19.27
N THR A 123 -42.41 -6.71 -20.61
CA THR A 123 -42.85 -7.89 -21.35
C THR A 123 -42.01 -9.12 -21.01
N PHE A 124 -40.68 -9.01 -21.04
CA PHE A 124 -39.78 -10.13 -20.73
C PHE A 124 -39.96 -10.64 -19.31
N TRP A 125 -39.93 -9.75 -18.32
CA TRP A 125 -40.07 -10.13 -16.91
C TRP A 125 -41.50 -10.58 -16.56
N GLY A 126 -42.51 -10.03 -17.25
CA GLY A 126 -43.91 -10.43 -17.14
C GLY A 126 -44.22 -11.80 -17.75
N MET A 127 -43.40 -12.31 -18.69
CA MET A 127 -43.54 -13.67 -19.20
C MET A 127 -43.27 -14.72 -18.10
N GLY A 128 -42.27 -14.50 -17.23
CA GLY A 128 -41.93 -15.37 -16.09
C GLY A 128 -42.00 -16.88 -16.40
N GLU A 129 -42.74 -17.64 -15.56
CA GLU A 129 -43.40 -18.95 -15.84
C GLU A 129 -43.47 -19.40 -17.32
N LYS A 130 -44.07 -18.51 -18.13
CA LYS A 130 -44.67 -18.83 -19.43
C LYS A 130 -43.65 -18.84 -20.56
N LEU A 131 -42.55 -18.08 -20.43
CA LEU A 131 -41.44 -18.12 -21.38
C LEU A 131 -40.91 -19.55 -21.52
N TRP A 132 -40.86 -20.27 -20.40
CA TRP A 132 -40.35 -21.63 -20.32
C TRP A 132 -41.23 -22.65 -21.06
N GLY A 133 -42.56 -22.48 -20.99
CA GLY A 133 -43.50 -23.29 -21.76
C GLY A 133 -43.37 -23.08 -23.28
N ALA A 134 -43.19 -21.83 -23.71
CA ALA A 134 -43.05 -21.50 -25.14
C ALA A 134 -41.79 -22.10 -25.78
N LEU A 135 -40.73 -22.31 -24.98
CA LEU A 135 -39.52 -22.95 -25.44
C LEU A 135 -39.67 -24.48 -25.63
N GLY A 136 -40.66 -25.14 -25.01
CA GLY A 136 -40.76 -26.61 -24.98
C GLY A 136 -40.80 -27.30 -26.35
N ASN A 137 -41.23 -26.62 -27.42
CA ASN A 137 -41.28 -27.21 -28.76
C ASN A 137 -39.97 -27.05 -29.55
N ALA A 138 -39.07 -26.17 -29.12
CA ALA A 138 -37.85 -25.86 -29.85
C ALA A 138 -36.82 -26.99 -29.80
N ARG A 139 -36.06 -27.13 -30.89
CA ARG A 139 -34.86 -27.97 -30.98
C ARG A 139 -33.61 -27.20 -30.58
N ALA A 140 -33.52 -25.92 -30.92
CA ALA A 140 -32.40 -25.04 -30.61
C ALA A 140 -32.89 -23.64 -30.25
N VAL A 141 -32.04 -22.84 -29.61
CA VAL A 141 -32.34 -21.46 -29.24
C VAL A 141 -31.24 -20.53 -29.76
N VAL A 142 -31.60 -19.41 -30.38
CA VAL A 142 -30.70 -18.29 -30.66
C VAL A 142 -31.01 -17.19 -29.65
N VAL A 143 -30.00 -16.69 -28.96
CA VAL A 143 -30.10 -15.58 -28.00
C VAL A 143 -29.31 -14.41 -28.54
N ASP A 144 -30.00 -13.35 -28.95
CA ASP A 144 -29.38 -12.13 -29.45
C ASP A 144 -29.14 -11.15 -28.30
N MET A 145 -27.87 -10.95 -27.96
CA MET A 145 -27.40 -10.10 -26.86
C MET A 145 -26.51 -8.95 -27.35
N ARG A 146 -26.51 -8.69 -28.66
CA ARG A 146 -25.80 -7.56 -29.29
C ARG A 146 -26.33 -6.22 -28.79
N LEU A 147 -25.46 -5.21 -28.66
CA LEU A 147 -25.86 -3.90 -28.13
C LEU A 147 -25.36 -2.71 -28.95
N ARG A 148 -24.67 -2.93 -30.08
CA ARG A 148 -24.33 -1.84 -31.02
C ARG A 148 -25.59 -1.06 -31.44
N GLY A 149 -25.55 0.25 -31.24
CA GLY A 149 -26.67 1.16 -31.48
C GLY A 149 -27.59 1.41 -30.28
N PHE A 150 -27.27 0.84 -29.10
CA PHE A 150 -28.01 1.03 -27.86
C PHE A 150 -27.14 1.70 -26.78
N ASP A 151 -27.79 2.20 -25.72
CA ASP A 151 -27.14 2.82 -24.55
C ASP A 151 -26.41 1.76 -23.70
N GLU A 152 -25.19 2.06 -23.24
CA GLU A 152 -24.36 1.15 -22.43
C GLU A 152 -25.06 0.68 -21.13
N ARG A 153 -26.01 1.46 -20.58
CA ARG A 153 -26.81 1.04 -19.41
C ARG A 153 -27.63 -0.21 -19.70
N SER A 154 -27.90 -0.52 -20.97
CA SER A 154 -28.62 -1.71 -21.42
C SER A 154 -27.85 -3.02 -21.19
N ILE A 155 -26.52 -2.94 -21.03
CA ILE A 155 -25.65 -4.11 -20.81
C ILE A 155 -26.12 -4.91 -19.59
N TRP A 156 -26.52 -4.22 -18.52
CA TRP A 156 -27.00 -4.86 -17.29
C TRP A 156 -28.32 -5.59 -17.49
N SER A 157 -29.27 -4.99 -18.20
CA SER A 157 -30.58 -5.60 -18.48
C SER A 157 -30.44 -6.88 -19.30
N VAL A 158 -29.65 -6.83 -20.38
CA VAL A 158 -29.46 -7.98 -21.28
C VAL A 158 -28.63 -9.07 -20.61
N SER A 159 -27.51 -8.73 -19.97
CA SER A 159 -26.67 -9.74 -19.30
C SER A 159 -27.39 -10.39 -18.12
N GLY A 160 -28.16 -9.63 -17.33
CA GLY A 160 -28.99 -10.16 -16.25
C GLY A 160 -30.09 -11.11 -16.73
N ALA A 161 -30.74 -10.78 -17.85
CA ALA A 161 -31.73 -11.67 -18.48
C ALA A 161 -31.10 -12.98 -18.97
N VAL A 162 -29.94 -12.90 -19.61
CA VAL A 162 -29.18 -14.09 -20.04
C VAL A 162 -28.87 -14.99 -18.85
N ASP A 163 -28.33 -14.41 -17.78
CA ASP A 163 -27.99 -15.14 -16.56
C ASP A 163 -29.20 -15.78 -15.89
N TRP A 164 -30.34 -15.08 -15.87
CA TRP A 164 -31.61 -15.60 -15.34
C TRP A 164 -32.14 -16.78 -16.16
N MET A 165 -31.91 -16.79 -17.48
CA MET A 165 -32.35 -17.86 -18.38
C MET A 165 -31.45 -19.10 -18.38
N LEU A 166 -30.21 -19.01 -17.91
CA LEU A 166 -29.24 -20.11 -17.95
C LEU A 166 -29.73 -21.46 -17.41
N PRO A 167 -30.50 -21.54 -16.30
CA PRO A 167 -31.04 -22.81 -15.80
C PRO A 167 -31.85 -23.62 -16.83
N LEU A 168 -32.38 -22.98 -17.87
CA LEU A 168 -33.12 -23.65 -18.95
C LEU A 168 -32.23 -24.45 -19.89
N PHE A 169 -30.96 -24.06 -19.99
CA PHE A 169 -30.01 -24.60 -20.95
C PHE A 169 -29.12 -25.70 -20.35
N VAL A 170 -29.25 -25.94 -19.05
CA VAL A 170 -28.42 -26.86 -18.26
C VAL A 170 -29.20 -28.14 -17.93
N ASP A 171 -28.56 -29.31 -18.05
CA ASP A 171 -29.03 -30.57 -17.45
C ASP A 171 -28.22 -30.86 -16.20
N GLY A 172 -28.90 -31.18 -15.10
CA GLY A 172 -28.23 -31.42 -13.83
C GLY A 172 -27.53 -30.14 -13.36
N GLU A 173 -26.22 -30.18 -13.19
CA GLU A 173 -25.45 -29.06 -12.68
C GLU A 173 -24.40 -28.59 -13.68
N LEU A 174 -24.29 -27.27 -13.83
CA LEU A 174 -23.20 -26.62 -14.57
C LEU A 174 -22.26 -25.95 -13.56
N SER A 175 -21.05 -26.49 -13.42
CA SER A 175 -20.00 -25.83 -12.66
C SER A 175 -19.48 -24.60 -13.40
N VAL A 176 -19.45 -23.47 -12.72
CA VAL A 176 -18.98 -22.18 -13.22
C VAL A 176 -17.72 -21.81 -12.44
N PRO A 177 -16.53 -21.90 -13.05
CA PRO A 177 -15.30 -21.51 -12.38
C PRO A 177 -15.33 -20.04 -11.97
N GLY A 178 -14.94 -19.75 -10.72
CA GLY A 178 -14.83 -18.38 -10.23
C GLY A 178 -13.67 -17.62 -10.89
N MET A 179 -13.80 -16.30 -10.98
CA MET A 179 -12.78 -15.42 -11.55
C MET A 179 -11.66 -15.17 -10.54
N ARG A 180 -10.54 -14.65 -11.03
CA ARG A 180 -9.34 -14.37 -10.22
C ARG A 180 -8.85 -12.96 -10.49
N SER A 181 -8.41 -12.25 -9.44
CA SER A 181 -7.83 -10.90 -9.53
C SER A 181 -6.58 -10.79 -8.65
N SER A 182 -5.72 -9.80 -8.89
CA SER A 182 -4.58 -9.53 -8.01
C SER A 182 -5.07 -8.99 -6.66
N LEU A 183 -4.33 -9.28 -5.60
CA LEU A 183 -4.55 -8.77 -4.24
C LEU A 183 -3.21 -8.48 -3.57
N HIS A 184 -3.08 -7.28 -3.03
CA HIS A 184 -1.95 -6.83 -2.23
C HIS A 184 -2.46 -6.35 -0.88
N GLY A 185 -2.10 -7.08 0.19
CA GLY A 185 -2.31 -6.65 1.57
C GLY A 185 -1.07 -5.92 2.07
N GLY A 186 -1.02 -4.61 1.83
CA GLY A 186 0.16 -3.76 2.01
C GLY A 186 1.21 -3.96 0.92
N PHE A 187 2.34 -3.28 1.06
CA PHE A 187 3.42 -3.34 0.08
C PHE A 187 4.45 -4.40 0.46
N LYS A 188 4.50 -5.50 -0.30
CA LYS A 188 5.53 -6.53 -0.11
C LYS A 188 6.92 -5.95 -0.41
N ALA A 189 7.86 -6.15 0.51
CA ALA A 189 9.20 -5.57 0.42
C ALA A 189 9.94 -6.03 -0.85
N GLN A 190 10.56 -5.09 -1.55
CA GLN A 190 11.27 -5.31 -2.82
C GLN A 190 12.74 -5.71 -2.64
N THR A 191 13.26 -5.71 -1.40
CA THR A 191 14.64 -6.07 -1.06
C THR A 191 14.83 -7.57 -0.81
N GLY A 192 13.75 -8.37 -0.86
CA GLY A 192 13.78 -9.80 -0.55
C GLY A 192 13.74 -10.11 0.96
N SER A 193 13.65 -9.10 1.81
CA SER A 193 13.44 -9.29 3.25
C SER A 193 12.07 -9.90 3.56
N ASP A 194 12.00 -10.70 4.61
CA ASP A 194 10.72 -11.16 5.15
C ASP A 194 9.82 -9.98 5.50
N SER A 195 8.54 -10.12 5.18
CA SER A 195 7.57 -9.03 5.26
C SER A 195 6.20 -9.56 5.68
N PRO A 196 5.48 -8.88 6.58
CA PRO A 196 4.11 -9.25 6.95
C PRO A 196 3.10 -8.96 5.83
N TYR A 197 3.52 -8.24 4.77
CA TYR A 197 2.66 -7.83 3.68
C TYR A 197 2.54 -8.92 2.62
N THR A 198 1.34 -9.06 2.07
CA THR A 198 1.00 -10.16 1.18
C THR A 198 0.81 -9.68 -0.25
N THR A 199 1.14 -10.55 -1.20
CA THR A 199 0.75 -10.41 -2.60
C THR A 199 0.31 -11.77 -3.07
N ALA A 200 -0.93 -11.85 -3.53
CA ALA A 200 -1.59 -13.09 -3.89
C ALA A 200 -2.59 -12.84 -5.02
N PHE A 201 -3.21 -13.92 -5.47
CA PHE A 201 -4.47 -13.82 -6.19
C PHE A 201 -5.64 -13.95 -5.20
N ASN A 202 -6.65 -13.11 -5.37
CA ASN A 202 -7.97 -13.36 -4.81
C ASN A 202 -8.80 -14.13 -5.84
N GLN A 203 -9.44 -15.23 -5.43
CA GLN A 203 -10.21 -16.10 -6.32
C GLN A 203 -11.61 -16.28 -5.77
N ASP A 204 -12.60 -15.97 -6.61
CA ASP A 204 -13.99 -16.29 -6.29
C ASP A 204 -14.18 -17.80 -6.25
N VAL A 205 -15.04 -18.27 -5.34
CA VAL A 205 -15.46 -19.66 -5.32
C VAL A 205 -16.19 -20.01 -6.61
N SER A 206 -16.00 -21.23 -7.10
CA SER A 206 -16.81 -21.72 -8.21
C SER A 206 -18.27 -21.77 -7.79
N SER A 207 -19.17 -21.37 -8.69
CA SER A 207 -20.61 -21.47 -8.49
C SER A 207 -21.19 -22.62 -9.29
N VAL A 208 -22.44 -22.98 -8.99
CA VAL A 208 -23.18 -24.02 -9.71
C VAL A 208 -24.48 -23.41 -10.22
N VAL A 209 -24.74 -23.59 -11.52
CA VAL A 209 -26.06 -23.33 -12.09
C VAL A 209 -26.82 -24.66 -12.10
N ALA A 210 -27.84 -24.78 -11.26
CA ALA A 210 -28.74 -25.91 -11.27
C ALA A 210 -29.70 -25.81 -12.46
N GLY A 211 -29.66 -26.81 -13.33
CA GLY A 211 -30.57 -26.98 -14.44
C GLY A 211 -31.99 -27.26 -13.95
N ARG A 212 -32.98 -26.72 -14.67
CA ARG A 212 -34.39 -27.00 -14.41
C ARG A 212 -34.85 -28.24 -15.18
N ALA A 213 -35.82 -28.97 -14.64
CA ALA A 213 -36.49 -30.07 -15.35
C ALA A 213 -37.25 -29.56 -16.60
N GLY A 214 -37.36 -30.39 -17.64
CA GLY A 214 -38.06 -30.05 -18.89
C GLY A 214 -37.28 -30.40 -20.16
N LYS A 215 -37.90 -30.28 -21.34
CA LYS A 215 -37.25 -30.57 -22.63
C LYS A 215 -36.03 -29.68 -22.85
N LYS A 216 -34.98 -30.27 -23.40
CA LYS A 216 -33.67 -29.63 -23.55
C LYS A 216 -33.36 -29.36 -24.99
N PHE A 217 -32.74 -28.23 -25.22
CA PHE A 217 -32.32 -27.83 -26.55
C PHE A 217 -31.06 -28.58 -26.94
N SER A 218 -31.02 -29.02 -28.18
CA SER A 218 -29.81 -29.60 -28.76
C SER A 218 -28.64 -28.61 -28.84
N ARG A 219 -28.91 -27.29 -28.73
CA ARG A 219 -27.94 -26.21 -28.50
C ARG A 219 -28.57 -24.86 -28.22
N VAL A 220 -27.74 -23.95 -27.73
CA VAL A 220 -27.98 -22.51 -27.65
C VAL A 220 -26.93 -21.78 -28.50
N VAL A 221 -27.31 -20.77 -29.26
CA VAL A 221 -26.38 -19.92 -30.01
C VAL A 221 -26.51 -18.51 -29.48
N PHE A 222 -25.43 -17.97 -28.89
CA PHE A 222 -25.39 -16.57 -28.47
C PHE A 222 -24.81 -15.72 -29.58
N LEU A 223 -25.53 -14.66 -29.92
CA LEU A 223 -25.11 -13.67 -30.89
C LEU A 223 -24.70 -12.39 -30.15
N MET A 224 -23.45 -11.98 -30.33
CA MET A 224 -22.81 -10.92 -29.54
C MET A 224 -22.00 -9.97 -30.42
N ASP A 225 -21.72 -8.78 -29.91
CA ASP A 225 -20.86 -7.78 -30.55
C ASP A 225 -19.96 -7.12 -29.50
N SER A 226 -19.14 -6.16 -29.90
CA SER A 226 -18.18 -5.47 -29.04
C SER A 226 -18.79 -4.72 -27.84
N GLN A 227 -20.12 -4.59 -27.76
CA GLN A 227 -20.83 -3.94 -26.64
C GLN A 227 -21.63 -4.94 -25.78
N SER A 228 -21.61 -6.24 -26.11
CA SER A 228 -22.20 -7.26 -25.24
C SER A 228 -21.34 -7.52 -23.99
N ALA A 229 -21.95 -8.08 -22.94
CA ALA A 229 -21.25 -8.64 -21.79
C ALA A 229 -21.47 -10.15 -21.73
N VAL A 230 -20.41 -10.91 -21.46
CA VAL A 230 -20.41 -12.37 -21.40
C VAL A 230 -20.04 -12.82 -20.00
N SER A 231 -21.01 -13.32 -19.24
CA SER A 231 -20.75 -13.79 -17.88
C SER A 231 -19.93 -15.09 -17.87
N PRO A 232 -19.20 -15.40 -16.77
CA PRO A 232 -18.52 -16.69 -16.60
C PRO A 232 -19.45 -17.89 -16.78
N LYS A 233 -20.73 -17.74 -16.45
CA LYS A 233 -21.73 -18.79 -16.58
C LYS A 233 -22.04 -19.11 -18.05
N VAL A 234 -22.08 -18.08 -18.92
CA VAL A 234 -22.25 -18.26 -20.37
C VAL A 234 -21.02 -18.95 -20.98
N LEU A 235 -19.81 -18.59 -20.53
CA LEU A 235 -18.57 -19.30 -20.91
C LEU A 235 -18.60 -20.77 -20.47
N ALA A 236 -19.06 -21.07 -19.26
CA ALA A 236 -19.20 -22.44 -18.75
C ALA A 236 -20.19 -23.26 -19.59
N LEU A 237 -21.31 -22.64 -19.98
CA LEU A 237 -22.29 -23.29 -20.86
C LEU A 237 -21.66 -23.64 -22.22
N ARG A 238 -20.83 -22.76 -22.79
CA ARG A 238 -20.07 -23.05 -24.01
C ARG A 238 -19.04 -24.16 -23.79
N ALA A 239 -18.26 -24.11 -22.71
CA ALA A 239 -17.28 -25.13 -22.35
C ALA A 239 -17.89 -26.54 -22.20
N SER A 240 -19.15 -26.62 -21.75
CA SER A 240 -19.90 -27.90 -21.67
C SER A 240 -20.36 -28.46 -23.03
N GLY A 241 -20.08 -27.74 -24.14
CA GLY A 241 -20.49 -28.10 -25.50
C GLY A 241 -21.99 -27.92 -25.76
N ARG A 242 -22.63 -27.00 -25.04
CA ARG A 242 -24.08 -26.70 -25.14
C ARG A 242 -24.38 -25.35 -25.80
N ALA A 243 -23.41 -24.45 -25.79
CA ALA A 243 -23.52 -23.14 -26.43
C ALA A 243 -22.52 -22.98 -27.58
N LEU A 244 -22.92 -22.19 -28.56
CA LEU A 244 -22.08 -21.67 -29.65
C LEU A 244 -22.11 -20.15 -29.62
N PHE A 245 -21.01 -19.49 -29.95
CA PHE A 245 -20.93 -18.03 -30.02
C PHE A 245 -20.74 -17.55 -31.45
N VAL A 246 -21.54 -16.55 -31.84
CA VAL A 246 -21.39 -15.81 -33.09
C VAL A 246 -21.10 -14.37 -32.76
N GLY A 247 -19.96 -13.86 -33.23
CA GLY A 247 -19.58 -12.46 -33.08
C GLY A 247 -19.90 -11.63 -34.32
N GLU A 248 -20.41 -10.42 -34.12
CA GLU A 248 -20.48 -9.37 -35.14
C GLU A 248 -19.47 -8.26 -34.85
N GLY A 249 -18.39 -8.20 -35.65
CA GLY A 249 -17.25 -7.34 -35.39
C GLY A 249 -16.28 -7.91 -34.36
N PRO A 250 -15.29 -7.10 -33.93
CA PRO A 250 -14.25 -7.58 -33.03
C PRO A 250 -14.86 -7.88 -31.64
N VAL A 251 -15.00 -9.16 -31.33
CA VAL A 251 -15.33 -9.64 -30.00
C VAL A 251 -14.01 -9.94 -29.30
N THR A 252 -13.77 -9.29 -28.17
CA THR A 252 -12.52 -9.46 -27.42
C THR A 252 -12.78 -9.96 -26.00
N ASN A 253 -11.74 -10.45 -25.33
CA ASN A 253 -11.86 -10.97 -23.97
C ASN A 253 -12.31 -9.91 -22.95
N SER A 254 -12.30 -8.60 -23.26
CA SER A 254 -12.80 -7.55 -22.36
C SER A 254 -14.25 -7.75 -21.96
N MET A 255 -15.05 -8.38 -22.83
CA MET A 255 -16.46 -8.65 -22.58
C MET A 255 -16.68 -9.75 -21.53
N ALA A 256 -15.65 -10.52 -21.21
CA ALA A 256 -15.69 -11.70 -20.35
C ALA A 256 -14.87 -11.55 -19.06
N VAL A 257 -14.31 -10.37 -18.81
CA VAL A 257 -13.53 -10.05 -17.61
C VAL A 257 -13.88 -8.69 -17.06
N ASP A 258 -13.52 -8.45 -15.81
CA ASP A 258 -13.63 -7.14 -15.21
C ASP A 258 -12.52 -6.24 -15.76
N THR A 259 -12.89 -4.98 -15.96
CA THR A 259 -12.00 -3.93 -16.41
C THR A 259 -12.23 -2.68 -15.57
N GLN A 260 -11.23 -1.80 -15.56
CA GLN A 260 -11.29 -0.49 -14.95
C GLN A 260 -10.82 0.55 -15.95
N ASP A 261 -11.58 1.63 -16.10
CA ASP A 261 -11.15 2.78 -16.92
C ASP A 261 -10.25 3.70 -16.09
N VAL A 262 -9.09 4.03 -16.67
CA VAL A 262 -8.10 4.96 -16.13
C VAL A 262 -8.08 6.20 -17.02
N PRO A 263 -8.44 7.38 -16.50
CA PRO A 263 -8.39 8.62 -17.29
C PRO A 263 -6.97 8.94 -17.78
N LEU A 264 -6.84 9.37 -19.05
CA LEU A 264 -5.58 9.81 -19.62
C LEU A 264 -5.54 11.32 -19.92
N GLY A 265 -6.58 12.06 -19.51
CA GLY A 265 -6.81 13.45 -19.89
C GLY A 265 -7.69 13.60 -21.15
N ASN A 266 -8.23 14.80 -21.36
CA ASN A 266 -9.17 15.13 -22.45
C ASN A 266 -10.31 14.10 -22.59
N THR A 267 -10.46 13.53 -23.80
CA THR A 267 -11.45 12.52 -24.15
C THR A 267 -10.81 11.14 -24.32
N LEU A 268 -9.77 10.79 -23.56
CA LEU A 268 -9.10 9.50 -23.64
C LEU A 268 -9.12 8.76 -22.30
N VAL A 269 -9.34 7.45 -22.37
CA VAL A 269 -9.26 6.54 -21.23
C VAL A 269 -8.51 5.27 -21.64
N ALA A 270 -7.71 4.73 -20.72
CA ALA A 270 -7.18 3.38 -20.83
C ALA A 270 -8.11 2.43 -20.06
N THR A 271 -8.75 1.49 -20.75
CA THR A 271 -9.43 0.37 -20.12
C THR A 271 -8.37 -0.67 -19.74
N VAL A 272 -8.32 -1.07 -18.48
CA VAL A 272 -7.34 -2.02 -17.94
C VAL A 272 -8.05 -3.24 -17.39
N ARG A 273 -7.66 -4.44 -17.82
CA ARG A 273 -8.13 -5.70 -17.22
C ARG A 273 -7.76 -5.76 -15.74
N THR A 274 -8.71 -6.16 -14.93
CA THR A 274 -8.53 -6.35 -13.48
C THR A 274 -8.80 -7.77 -13.00
N SER A 275 -9.35 -8.63 -13.85
CA SER A 275 -9.57 -10.04 -13.54
C SER A 275 -9.29 -10.98 -14.71
N GLU A 276 -9.20 -12.26 -14.40
CA GLU A 276 -9.03 -13.32 -15.37
C GLU A 276 -9.98 -14.49 -15.12
N THR A 277 -10.37 -15.13 -16.23
CA THR A 277 -11.19 -16.33 -16.28
C THR A 277 -10.36 -17.50 -16.80
N VAL A 278 -10.67 -18.72 -16.35
CA VAL A 278 -10.06 -19.94 -16.91
C VAL A 278 -10.74 -20.42 -18.19
N LEU A 279 -11.94 -19.93 -18.47
CA LEU A 279 -12.69 -20.27 -19.67
C LEU A 279 -12.48 -19.14 -20.69
N PRO A 280 -11.80 -19.39 -21.82
CA PRO A 280 -11.54 -18.34 -22.80
C PRO A 280 -12.83 -17.95 -23.53
N LEU A 281 -12.96 -16.67 -23.87
CA LEU A 281 -13.95 -16.25 -24.87
C LEU A 281 -13.41 -16.63 -26.25
N GLY A 282 -14.12 -17.52 -26.93
CA GLY A 282 -13.80 -17.93 -28.30
C GLY A 282 -15.07 -17.99 -29.11
N LEU A 283 -15.02 -17.49 -30.34
CA LEU A 283 -16.13 -17.51 -31.27
C LEU A 283 -16.14 -18.80 -32.08
N ASP A 284 -17.34 -19.31 -32.37
CA ASP A 284 -17.54 -20.41 -33.31
C ASP A 284 -17.79 -19.90 -34.74
N ALA A 285 -18.22 -18.65 -34.86
CA ALA A 285 -18.18 -17.88 -36.10
C ALA A 285 -18.02 -16.39 -35.79
N GLU A 286 -17.26 -15.70 -36.61
CA GLU A 286 -17.14 -14.24 -36.59
C GLU A 286 -17.56 -13.71 -37.96
N VAL A 287 -18.36 -12.65 -37.96
CA VAL A 287 -18.71 -11.91 -39.18
C VAL A 287 -18.33 -10.44 -39.02
N PRO A 288 -18.00 -9.73 -40.12
CA PRO A 288 -17.71 -8.30 -40.04
C PRO A 288 -18.85 -7.50 -39.42
N ALA A 289 -18.50 -6.49 -38.62
CA ALA A 289 -19.46 -5.54 -38.07
C ALA A 289 -20.16 -4.78 -39.19
N ARG A 290 -21.50 -4.74 -39.17
CA ARG A 290 -22.24 -3.86 -40.09
C ARG A 290 -22.01 -2.40 -39.73
N ALA A 291 -21.78 -1.57 -40.76
CA ALA A 291 -21.73 -0.12 -40.62
C ALA A 291 -23.14 0.49 -40.49
N ASP A 292 -24.12 -0.12 -41.17
CA ASP A 292 -25.54 0.21 -41.10
C ASP A 292 -26.31 -0.96 -40.50
N LEU A 293 -26.93 -0.76 -39.34
CA LEU A 293 -27.64 -1.81 -38.61
C LEU A 293 -28.97 -2.20 -39.27
N SER A 294 -29.45 -1.44 -40.27
CA SER A 294 -30.60 -1.80 -41.12
C SER A 294 -30.25 -2.76 -42.25
N ALA A 295 -28.95 -2.91 -42.57
CA ALA A 295 -28.47 -3.83 -43.60
C ALA A 295 -28.70 -5.31 -43.21
N PRO A 296 -28.76 -6.23 -44.20
CA PRO A 296 -28.98 -7.65 -43.97
C PRO A 296 -28.09 -8.24 -42.86
N ASP A 297 -28.73 -8.94 -41.92
CA ASP A 297 -28.11 -9.41 -40.68
C ASP A 297 -27.38 -10.75 -40.89
N ALA A 298 -26.19 -10.70 -41.49
CA ALA A 298 -25.37 -11.88 -41.77
C ALA A 298 -25.00 -12.67 -40.50
N ALA A 299 -24.82 -11.96 -39.37
CA ALA A 299 -24.51 -12.56 -38.08
C ALA A 299 -25.68 -13.42 -37.58
N TYR A 300 -26.90 -12.91 -37.70
CA TYR A 300 -28.12 -13.65 -37.41
C TYR A 300 -28.35 -14.84 -38.34
N THR A 301 -28.16 -14.67 -39.65
CA THR A 301 -28.22 -15.79 -40.60
C THR A 301 -27.21 -16.89 -40.23
N ARG A 302 -25.99 -16.51 -39.86
CA ARG A 302 -24.97 -17.45 -39.39
C ARG A 302 -25.37 -18.15 -38.10
N ALA A 303 -25.97 -17.43 -37.14
CA ALA A 303 -26.47 -18.01 -35.91
C ALA A 303 -27.57 -19.04 -36.15
N LEU A 304 -28.53 -18.77 -37.05
CA LEU A 304 -29.56 -19.73 -37.45
C LEU A 304 -28.98 -20.98 -38.12
N ALA A 305 -27.98 -20.81 -39.00
CA ALA A 305 -27.31 -21.94 -39.64
C ALA A 305 -26.61 -22.85 -38.61
N LEU A 306 -25.91 -22.26 -37.64
CA LEU A 306 -25.30 -23.00 -36.53
C LEU A 306 -26.36 -23.65 -35.62
N ALA A 307 -27.50 -22.98 -35.38
CA ALA A 307 -28.62 -23.54 -34.64
C ALA A 307 -29.18 -24.82 -35.29
N GLN A 308 -29.07 -24.96 -36.62
CA GLN A 308 -29.64 -26.07 -37.41
C GLN A 308 -28.69 -27.25 -37.66
N GLN A 309 -27.36 -27.09 -37.49
CA GLN A 309 -26.35 -28.17 -37.64
C GLN A 309 -26.72 -29.46 -36.87
N LYS A 310 -26.10 -30.61 -37.11
CA LYS A 310 -26.44 -31.85 -36.36
C LYS A 310 -25.37 -32.27 -35.35
N SER A 311 -24.12 -31.90 -35.57
CA SER A 311 -23.00 -32.21 -34.68
C SER A 311 -23.08 -31.44 -33.36
N ARG A 312 -22.69 -32.09 -32.26
CA ARG A 312 -22.46 -31.42 -30.98
C ARG A 312 -21.10 -30.71 -31.03
N PRO A 313 -21.03 -29.42 -30.65
CA PRO A 313 -19.75 -28.72 -30.61
C PRO A 313 -18.87 -29.22 -29.47
N LYS A 314 -17.57 -29.25 -29.73
CA LYS A 314 -16.57 -29.47 -28.69
C LYS A 314 -16.34 -28.14 -27.99
N GLY A 315 -16.77 -28.02 -26.74
CA GLY A 315 -16.49 -26.83 -25.94
C GLY A 315 -14.99 -26.66 -25.68
N PRO A 316 -14.50 -25.42 -25.48
CA PRO A 316 -13.12 -25.20 -25.07
C PRO A 316 -12.88 -25.83 -23.70
N SER A 317 -11.69 -26.41 -23.51
CA SER A 317 -11.25 -26.85 -22.20
C SER A 317 -10.90 -25.65 -21.33
N ALA A 318 -11.06 -25.80 -20.01
CA ALA A 318 -10.53 -24.82 -19.07
C ALA A 318 -9.01 -24.73 -19.21
N SER A 319 -8.50 -23.51 -19.26
CA SER A 319 -7.06 -23.27 -19.23
C SER A 319 -6.52 -23.55 -17.82
N ALA A 320 -5.32 -24.09 -17.75
CA ALA A 320 -4.60 -24.16 -16.47
C ALA A 320 -4.43 -22.74 -15.91
N ARG A 321 -4.64 -22.57 -14.60
CA ARG A 321 -4.32 -21.31 -13.93
C ARG A 321 -2.81 -21.28 -13.71
N PRO A 322 -2.07 -20.30 -14.26
CA PRO A 322 -0.69 -20.15 -13.89
C PRO A 322 -0.59 -19.82 -12.39
N GLU A 323 0.42 -20.36 -11.73
CA GLU A 323 0.73 -20.01 -10.34
C GLU A 323 1.14 -18.54 -10.22
N ALA A 324 0.89 -17.94 -9.06
CA ALA A 324 1.40 -16.63 -8.75
C ALA A 324 2.93 -16.69 -8.57
N GLN A 325 3.65 -15.86 -9.29
CA GLN A 325 5.08 -15.66 -9.16
C GLN A 325 5.36 -14.20 -8.86
N TRP A 326 5.46 -13.89 -7.56
CA TRP A 326 5.91 -12.56 -7.14
C TRP A 326 7.41 -12.40 -7.43
N ARG A 327 7.80 -11.22 -7.92
CA ARG A 327 9.20 -10.86 -8.17
C ARG A 327 9.45 -9.42 -7.70
N PRO A 328 10.65 -9.13 -7.14
CA PRO A 328 11.02 -7.78 -6.80
C PRO A 328 11.23 -6.92 -8.05
N ASP A 329 10.98 -5.62 -7.93
CA ASP A 329 11.25 -4.65 -8.98
C ASP A 329 12.78 -4.50 -9.21
N LYS A 330 13.17 -4.19 -10.45
CA LYS A 330 14.58 -3.99 -10.81
C LYS A 330 15.14 -2.76 -10.11
N ALA A 331 16.31 -2.91 -9.48
CA ALA A 331 17.01 -1.83 -8.79
C ALA A 331 17.77 -0.88 -9.73
N TYR A 332 18.13 -1.34 -10.93
CA TYR A 332 19.02 -0.64 -11.86
C TYR A 332 20.29 -0.13 -11.15
N ALA A 333 20.95 -1.04 -10.41
CA ALA A 333 22.10 -0.72 -9.56
C ALA A 333 23.43 -0.64 -10.34
N GLU A 334 23.40 -0.91 -11.65
CA GLU A 334 24.57 -0.93 -12.52
C GLU A 334 25.14 0.48 -12.73
N THR A 335 24.31 1.52 -12.59
CA THR A 335 24.73 2.93 -12.60
C THR A 335 24.00 3.71 -11.51
N HIS A 336 24.76 4.48 -10.73
CA HIS A 336 24.21 5.39 -9.72
C HIS A 336 23.58 6.64 -10.36
N TYR A 337 23.97 6.99 -11.58
CA TYR A 337 23.27 8.01 -12.37
C TYR A 337 22.51 7.32 -13.51
N PRO A 338 21.27 6.86 -13.26
CA PRO A 338 20.48 6.20 -14.29
C PRO A 338 20.09 7.18 -15.40
N SER A 339 19.71 6.66 -16.57
CA SER A 339 19.26 7.47 -17.70
C SER A 339 18.09 8.37 -17.32
N ARG A 340 17.83 9.39 -18.15
CA ARG A 340 16.71 10.31 -17.96
C ARG A 340 15.38 9.57 -17.77
N GLU A 341 15.10 8.59 -18.62
CA GLU A 341 13.85 7.81 -18.61
C GLU A 341 13.76 6.95 -17.34
N LEU A 342 14.88 6.40 -16.86
CA LEU A 342 14.91 5.67 -15.59
C LEU A 342 14.73 6.59 -14.37
N ARG A 343 15.19 7.85 -14.42
CA ARG A 343 14.86 8.84 -13.38
C ARG A 343 13.38 9.18 -13.39
N LEU A 344 12.75 9.33 -14.57
CA LEU A 344 11.29 9.48 -14.68
C LEU A 344 10.55 8.25 -14.10
N LEU A 345 11.00 7.04 -14.42
CA LEU A 345 10.46 5.80 -13.84
C LEU A 345 10.60 5.80 -12.31
N SER A 346 11.70 6.32 -11.76
CA SER A 346 11.86 6.45 -10.32
C SER A 346 10.80 7.36 -9.69
N ALA A 347 10.49 8.49 -10.31
CA ALA A 347 9.42 9.38 -9.85
C ALA A 347 8.05 8.67 -9.90
N VAL A 348 7.76 7.97 -11.01
CA VAL A 348 6.53 7.20 -11.20
C VAL A 348 6.38 6.09 -10.16
N ARG A 349 7.44 5.32 -9.90
CA ARG A 349 7.44 4.26 -8.89
C ARG A 349 7.22 4.82 -7.49
N LEU A 350 8.00 5.85 -7.11
CA LEU A 350 7.88 6.48 -5.81
C LEU A 350 6.45 7.01 -5.58
N TRP A 351 5.92 7.74 -6.56
CA TRP A 351 4.58 8.31 -6.47
C TRP A 351 3.52 7.22 -6.31
N ASN A 352 3.54 6.17 -7.14
CA ASN A 352 2.55 5.10 -7.07
C ASN A 352 2.66 4.26 -5.80
N VAL A 353 3.88 3.97 -5.32
CA VAL A 353 4.08 3.24 -4.05
C VAL A 353 3.44 4.00 -2.90
N VAL A 354 3.66 5.31 -2.82
CA VAL A 354 3.08 6.13 -1.75
C VAL A 354 1.57 6.29 -1.95
N GLU A 355 1.11 6.55 -3.18
CA GLU A 355 -0.32 6.71 -3.50
C GLU A 355 -1.15 5.47 -3.10
N LEU A 356 -0.60 4.28 -3.34
CA LEU A 356 -1.32 3.03 -3.16
C LEU A 356 -1.06 2.36 -1.81
N PHE A 357 0.11 2.55 -1.21
CA PHE A 357 0.54 1.74 -0.06
C PHE A 357 1.07 2.51 1.14
N PHE A 358 1.24 3.84 1.07
CA PHE A 358 1.57 4.60 2.27
C PHE A 358 0.30 4.82 3.10
N PRO A 359 0.21 4.28 4.33
CA PRO A 359 -1.03 4.34 5.12
C PRO A 359 -1.38 5.78 5.53
N TYR A 360 -0.42 6.70 5.61
CA TYR A 360 -0.62 8.00 6.24
C TYR A 360 -0.79 9.16 5.27
N ARG A 361 -1.21 8.92 4.01
CA ARG A 361 -1.48 10.01 3.05
C ARG A 361 -2.44 11.07 3.58
N HIS A 362 -3.44 10.66 4.34
CA HIS A 362 -4.41 11.56 4.98
C HIS A 362 -3.79 12.48 6.06
N LEU A 363 -2.55 12.22 6.49
CA LEU A 363 -1.82 13.07 7.44
C LEU A 363 -0.78 13.97 6.75
N MET A 364 -0.55 13.81 5.44
CA MET A 364 0.47 14.58 4.72
C MET A 364 0.08 16.05 4.59
N ASP A 365 1.09 16.92 4.62
CA ASP A 365 0.90 18.37 4.49
C ASP A 365 0.78 18.82 3.02
N VAL A 366 1.04 17.90 2.10
CA VAL A 366 0.90 18.09 0.65
C VAL A 366 -0.21 17.16 0.13
N ASP A 367 -0.94 17.62 -0.88
CA ASP A 367 -1.78 16.72 -1.66
C ASP A 367 -0.88 15.84 -2.53
N TRP A 368 -0.67 14.60 -2.09
CA TRP A 368 0.18 13.64 -2.79
C TRP A 368 -0.30 13.36 -4.22
N SER A 369 -1.62 13.38 -4.45
CA SER A 369 -2.20 13.12 -5.77
C SER A 369 -1.73 14.11 -6.83
N GLN A 370 -1.29 15.31 -6.42
CA GLN A 370 -0.83 16.39 -7.29
C GLN A 370 0.71 16.47 -7.41
N GLN A 371 1.46 15.58 -6.78
CA GLN A 371 2.94 15.70 -6.73
C GLN A 371 3.66 15.15 -7.96
N LEU A 372 3.07 14.19 -8.68
CA LEU A 372 3.76 13.51 -9.78
C LEU A 372 4.29 14.47 -10.87
N PRO A 373 3.52 15.45 -11.39
CA PRO A 373 4.04 16.41 -12.38
C PRO A 373 5.30 17.14 -11.88
N GLY A 374 5.28 17.64 -10.64
CA GLY A 374 6.43 18.32 -10.05
C GLY A 374 7.64 17.40 -9.85
N MET A 375 7.40 16.15 -9.47
CA MET A 375 8.46 15.14 -9.33
C MET A 375 9.10 14.79 -10.67
N LEU A 376 8.30 14.55 -11.72
CA LEU A 376 8.82 14.25 -13.06
C LEU A 376 9.78 15.35 -13.55
N LYS A 377 9.36 16.62 -13.43
CA LYS A 377 10.17 17.77 -13.81
C LYS A 377 11.52 17.82 -13.07
N ARG A 378 11.52 17.60 -11.76
CA ARG A 378 12.75 17.66 -10.94
C ARG A 378 13.69 16.48 -11.18
N PHE A 379 13.14 15.27 -11.29
CA PHE A 379 13.93 14.06 -11.52
C PHE A 379 14.60 14.07 -12.90
N GLU A 380 13.90 14.57 -13.90
CA GLU A 380 14.45 14.77 -15.24
C GLU A 380 15.62 15.76 -15.22
N ALA A 381 15.43 16.91 -14.57
CA ALA A 381 16.39 18.02 -14.51
C ALA A 381 17.67 17.71 -13.70
N ALA A 382 17.71 16.60 -12.95
CA ALA A 382 18.90 16.19 -12.22
C ALA A 382 20.08 15.90 -13.17
N GLN A 383 21.17 16.66 -13.03
CA GLN A 383 22.30 16.66 -13.95
C GLN A 383 23.39 15.61 -13.62
N ASP A 384 23.34 15.02 -12.43
CA ASP A 384 24.29 14.00 -11.97
C ASP A 384 23.67 13.07 -10.90
N ALA A 385 24.44 12.07 -10.45
CA ALA A 385 24.02 11.09 -9.44
C ALA A 385 23.61 11.74 -8.11
N LYS A 386 24.31 12.81 -7.69
CA LYS A 386 24.08 13.47 -6.41
C LYS A 386 22.81 14.31 -6.46
N ALA A 387 22.61 15.07 -7.54
CA ALA A 387 21.39 15.81 -7.80
C ALA A 387 20.19 14.85 -7.87
N TYR A 388 20.33 13.69 -8.51
CA TYR A 388 19.27 12.69 -8.58
C TYR A 388 18.92 12.13 -7.18
N ALA A 389 19.91 11.66 -6.42
CA ALA A 389 19.68 11.16 -5.07
C ALA A 389 19.08 12.23 -4.14
N LEU A 390 19.47 13.49 -4.32
CA LEU A 390 18.92 14.64 -3.61
C LEU A 390 17.43 14.87 -3.94
N GLU A 391 17.01 14.71 -5.19
CA GLU A 391 15.59 14.82 -5.56
C GLU A 391 14.74 13.68 -5.00
N VAL A 392 15.30 12.47 -4.88
CA VAL A 392 14.65 11.38 -4.15
C VAL A 392 14.47 11.76 -2.68
N ALA A 393 15.54 12.22 -2.02
CA ALA A 393 15.53 12.65 -0.63
C ALA A 393 14.47 13.73 -0.34
N LYS A 394 14.45 14.80 -1.15
CA LYS A 394 13.44 15.87 -1.05
C LYS A 394 12.02 15.35 -1.22
N SER A 395 11.80 14.36 -2.09
CA SER A 395 10.45 13.84 -2.36
C SER A 395 9.95 12.94 -1.23
N VAL A 396 10.82 12.09 -0.65
CA VAL A 396 10.43 11.22 0.47
C VAL A 396 10.29 11.97 1.79
N ARG A 397 10.95 13.13 1.93
CA ARG A 397 10.78 14.04 3.07
C ARG A 397 9.32 14.43 3.31
N GLU A 398 8.53 14.58 2.25
CA GLU A 398 7.12 15.01 2.36
C GLU A 398 6.22 13.99 3.08
N LEU A 399 6.67 12.73 3.20
CA LEU A 399 5.94 11.71 3.98
C LEU A 399 5.94 12.07 5.48
N ARG A 400 7.00 12.74 5.97
CA ARG A 400 7.28 13.02 7.38
C ARG A 400 6.96 11.82 8.26
N ASP A 401 7.75 10.77 8.06
CA ASP A 401 7.59 9.49 8.71
C ASP A 401 8.94 9.06 9.29
N GLY A 402 8.98 8.79 10.60
CA GLY A 402 10.20 8.39 11.31
C GLY A 402 10.78 7.04 10.89
N HIS A 403 10.07 6.27 10.07
CA HIS A 403 10.58 5.06 9.42
C HIS A 403 11.12 5.30 8.01
N VAL A 404 11.08 6.51 7.47
CA VAL A 404 11.63 6.76 6.13
C VAL A 404 13.15 6.86 6.21
N SER A 405 13.83 5.96 5.50
CA SER A 405 15.27 6.02 5.30
C SER A 405 15.65 5.66 3.87
N LEU A 406 16.74 6.25 3.40
CA LEU A 406 17.30 6.03 2.07
C LEU A 406 18.68 5.40 2.17
N SER A 407 18.92 4.35 1.38
CA SER A 407 20.19 3.61 1.36
C SER A 407 20.50 3.03 -0.03
N GLY A 408 21.62 2.32 -0.16
CA GLY A 408 22.07 1.66 -1.39
C GLY A 408 22.86 2.56 -2.34
N HIS A 409 22.44 3.81 -2.54
CA HIS A 409 23.13 4.75 -3.42
C HIS A 409 24.25 5.53 -2.69
N PRO A 410 25.47 5.62 -3.24
CA PRO A 410 26.65 6.17 -2.56
C PRO A 410 26.53 7.66 -2.22
N ALA A 411 25.80 8.45 -3.03
CA ALA A 411 25.57 9.87 -2.72
C ALA A 411 24.85 10.11 -1.38
N PHE A 412 24.17 9.10 -0.82
CA PHE A 412 23.60 9.23 0.53
C PHE A 412 24.68 9.38 1.60
N THR A 413 25.85 8.73 1.44
CA THR A 413 26.99 8.96 2.34
C THR A 413 27.47 10.41 2.28
N ASP A 414 27.38 11.07 1.12
CA ASP A 414 27.74 12.49 0.99
C ASP A 414 26.65 13.44 1.53
N LEU A 415 25.37 13.04 1.46
CA LEU A 415 24.24 13.90 1.82
C LEU A 415 24.04 14.00 3.32
N TRP A 416 24.05 12.86 4.02
CA TRP A 416 23.85 12.84 5.47
C TRP A 416 25.12 12.48 6.22
N GLY A 417 26.15 11.90 5.60
CA GLY A 417 27.43 11.50 6.22
C GLY A 417 27.60 9.97 6.35
N GLY A 418 28.68 9.54 7.00
CA GLY A 418 29.01 8.13 7.21
C GLY A 418 28.68 7.64 8.62
N VAL A 419 29.69 7.57 9.48
CA VAL A 419 29.59 7.02 10.83
C VAL A 419 29.55 8.16 11.85
N ALA A 420 28.69 8.04 12.86
CA ALA A 420 28.59 9.01 13.96
C ALA A 420 29.81 8.92 14.89
N ALA A 421 30.17 10.03 15.52
CA ALA A 421 31.02 9.96 16.71
C ALA A 421 30.29 9.17 17.82
N PRO A 422 30.98 8.35 18.63
CA PRO A 422 30.37 7.54 19.69
C PRO A 422 30.03 8.42 20.91
N LEU A 423 29.04 9.30 20.72
CA LEU A 423 28.42 10.14 21.73
C LEU A 423 26.94 10.33 21.39
N ASP A 424 26.13 10.59 22.40
CA ASP A 424 24.75 11.02 22.21
C ASP A 424 24.61 12.50 22.59
N ALA A 425 23.83 13.22 21.80
CA ALA A 425 23.48 14.60 22.05
C ALA A 425 21.99 14.83 21.77
N TYR A 426 21.37 15.67 22.60
CA TYR A 426 19.94 15.98 22.52
C TYR A 426 19.73 17.49 22.50
N ASP A 427 18.54 17.90 22.12
CA ASP A 427 18.11 19.28 22.27
C ASP A 427 17.75 19.57 23.73
N VAL A 428 18.48 20.50 24.35
CA VAL A 428 18.20 20.99 25.71
C VAL A 428 18.05 22.50 25.63
N ALA A 429 16.79 22.96 25.73
CA ALA A 429 16.42 24.37 25.62
C ALA A 429 16.93 25.04 24.32
N GLY A 430 16.80 24.34 23.17
CA GLY A 430 17.17 24.83 21.85
C GLY A 430 18.66 24.71 21.52
N LYS A 431 19.46 24.09 22.40
CA LYS A 431 20.90 23.87 22.21
C LYS A 431 21.20 22.39 22.06
N VAL A 432 22.16 22.06 21.21
CA VAL A 432 22.66 20.68 21.11
C VAL A 432 23.62 20.44 22.28
N VAL A 433 23.26 19.52 23.17
CA VAL A 433 24.00 19.25 24.41
C VAL A 433 24.40 17.79 24.46
N VAL A 434 25.66 17.53 24.79
CA VAL A 434 26.18 16.16 24.99
C VAL A 434 25.51 15.55 26.22
N THR A 435 24.82 14.43 26.03
CA THR A 435 24.12 13.71 27.12
C THR A 435 24.85 12.44 27.52
N GLU A 436 25.52 11.78 26.59
CA GLU A 436 26.31 10.58 26.83
C GLU A 436 27.55 10.59 25.92
N LEU A 437 28.64 9.97 26.35
CA LEU A 437 29.89 9.90 25.59
C LEU A 437 30.77 8.72 26.02
N SER A 438 31.59 8.21 25.10
CA SER A 438 32.53 7.12 25.37
C SER A 438 33.66 7.52 26.33
N LYS A 439 34.31 6.53 26.95
CA LYS A 439 35.48 6.78 27.83
C LYS A 439 36.61 7.54 27.11
N ASP A 440 36.76 7.32 25.81
CA ASP A 440 37.79 7.99 25.01
C ASP A 440 37.48 9.49 24.87
N TRP A 441 36.21 9.85 24.63
CA TRP A 441 35.78 11.24 24.61
C TRP A 441 35.99 11.94 25.95
N LEU A 442 35.69 11.24 27.05
CA LEU A 442 35.91 11.75 28.40
C LEU A 442 37.41 12.03 28.63
N ALA A 443 38.28 11.12 28.18
CA ALA A 443 39.73 11.26 28.28
C ALA A 443 40.27 12.44 27.43
N GLN A 444 39.64 12.77 26.31
CA GLN A 444 39.95 13.96 25.50
C GLN A 444 39.36 15.26 26.06
N GLY A 445 38.69 15.22 27.22
CA GLY A 445 38.19 16.40 27.93
C GLY A 445 36.81 16.87 27.48
N LEU A 446 36.05 16.06 26.74
CA LEU A 446 34.61 16.28 26.52
C LEU A 446 33.81 15.86 27.77
N GLN A 447 32.74 16.58 28.09
CA GLN A 447 31.92 16.33 29.28
C GLN A 447 30.43 16.30 28.95
N VAL A 448 29.68 15.52 29.73
CA VAL A 448 28.20 15.59 29.72
C VAL A 448 27.77 16.98 30.14
N GLY A 449 26.84 17.59 29.41
CA GLY A 449 26.42 18.97 29.62
C GLY A 449 27.28 20.03 28.92
N ASP A 450 28.24 19.62 28.08
CA ASP A 450 28.86 20.53 27.11
C ASP A 450 27.86 20.86 25.98
N VAL A 451 27.79 22.15 25.61
CA VAL A 451 27.01 22.60 24.44
C VAL A 451 27.88 22.46 23.19
N LEU A 452 27.42 21.69 22.20
CA LEU A 452 28.08 21.57 20.90
C LEU A 452 27.74 22.80 20.04
N GLU A 453 28.74 23.58 19.66
CA GLU A 453 28.57 24.74 18.78
C GLU A 453 29.01 24.43 17.34
N LYS A 454 30.09 23.64 17.16
CA LYS A 454 30.60 23.26 15.84
C LYS A 454 31.03 21.80 15.76
N VAL A 455 30.91 21.23 14.57
CA VAL A 455 31.42 19.91 14.18
C VAL A 455 32.27 20.10 12.93
N ASP A 456 33.53 19.67 12.95
CA ASP A 456 34.46 19.78 11.83
C ASP A 456 34.60 21.23 11.30
N GLY A 457 34.68 22.18 12.25
CA GLY A 457 34.79 23.61 11.97
C GLY A 457 33.49 24.31 11.55
N GLU A 458 32.42 23.54 11.28
CA GLU A 458 31.13 24.05 10.82
C GLU A 458 30.12 24.20 11.98
N PRO A 459 29.36 25.32 12.05
CA PRO A 459 28.26 25.46 13.01
C PRO A 459 27.27 24.30 12.95
N ILE A 460 26.94 23.71 14.10
CA ILE A 460 26.05 22.54 14.14
C ILE A 460 24.64 22.86 13.60
N ASP A 461 24.15 24.08 13.83
CA ASP A 461 22.86 24.52 13.30
C ASP A 461 22.87 24.68 11.78
N GLU A 462 24.02 24.94 11.15
CA GLU A 462 24.15 24.94 9.69
C GLU A 462 24.04 23.54 9.12
N ARG A 463 24.71 22.56 9.74
CA ARG A 463 24.58 21.14 9.41
C ARG A 463 23.13 20.69 9.50
N ILE A 464 22.46 21.00 10.61
CA ILE A 464 21.04 20.65 10.84
C ILE A 464 20.13 21.30 9.79
N ARG A 465 20.32 22.59 9.47
CA ARG A 465 19.53 23.27 8.43
C ARG A 465 19.66 22.60 7.05
N ARG A 466 20.83 22.08 6.69
CA ARG A 466 21.00 21.33 5.42
C ARG A 466 20.23 20.01 5.43
N ILE A 467 20.25 19.29 6.55
CA ILE A 467 19.55 18.01 6.70
C ILE A 467 18.03 18.23 6.67
N ASP A 468 17.52 19.30 7.29
CA ASP A 468 16.10 19.64 7.30
C ASP A 468 15.49 19.83 5.90
N ALA A 469 16.29 20.28 4.93
CA ALA A 469 15.86 20.42 3.54
C ALA A 469 15.54 19.08 2.85
N ILE A 470 15.99 17.96 3.43
CA ILE A 470 15.97 16.63 2.76
C ILE A 470 15.48 15.48 3.66
N HIS A 471 15.24 15.71 4.94
CA HIS A 471 14.80 14.68 5.89
C HIS A 471 13.83 15.23 6.93
N GLN A 472 12.76 14.50 7.21
CA GLN A 472 11.76 14.80 8.25
C GLN A 472 11.26 13.49 8.87
N ALA A 473 11.11 13.46 10.20
CA ALA A 473 10.50 12.36 10.93
C ALA A 473 9.03 12.68 11.28
N SER A 474 8.35 11.80 12.01
CA SER A 474 6.90 11.95 12.29
C SER A 474 6.54 13.13 13.18
N THR A 475 7.42 13.55 14.09
CA THR A 475 7.21 14.69 14.99
C THR A 475 8.38 15.66 14.93
N ALA A 476 8.18 16.91 15.36
CA ALA A 476 9.24 17.92 15.41
C ALA A 476 10.39 17.50 16.36
N ALA A 477 10.05 16.89 17.51
CA ALA A 477 11.05 16.40 18.47
C ALA A 477 11.88 15.24 17.89
N ALA A 478 11.24 14.24 17.29
CA ALA A 478 11.95 13.16 16.61
C ALA A 478 12.79 13.68 15.44
N THR A 479 12.26 14.63 14.66
CA THR A 479 12.99 15.27 13.57
C THR A 479 14.26 15.93 14.09
N ARG A 480 14.16 16.73 15.15
CA ARG A 480 15.30 17.39 15.78
C ARG A 480 16.32 16.36 16.29
N LEU A 481 15.88 15.28 16.93
CA LEU A 481 16.76 14.19 17.37
C LEU A 481 17.54 13.56 16.21
N TYR A 482 16.84 13.18 15.13
CA TYR A 482 17.47 12.62 13.94
C TYR A 482 18.44 13.60 13.27
N HIS A 483 18.06 14.88 13.18
CA HIS A 483 18.94 15.89 12.60
C HIS A 483 20.19 16.13 13.43
N ILE A 484 20.09 16.13 14.76
CA ILE A 484 21.26 16.20 15.63
C ILE A 484 22.17 14.99 15.36
N TYR A 485 21.63 13.78 15.35
CA TYR A 485 22.39 12.57 15.04
C TYR A 485 23.11 12.67 13.68
N LEU A 486 22.39 13.03 12.62
CA LEU A 486 22.95 13.20 11.28
C LEU A 486 23.94 14.38 11.19
N ALA A 487 23.80 15.41 12.03
CA ALA A 487 24.76 16.50 12.12
C ALA A 487 26.06 16.11 12.84
N LEU A 488 26.18 14.90 13.39
CA LEU A 488 27.41 14.40 14.04
C LEU A 488 28.19 13.41 13.16
N VAL A 489 27.56 12.87 12.11
CA VAL A 489 28.21 11.88 11.25
C VAL A 489 29.23 12.52 10.30
N GLY A 490 30.19 11.68 9.87
CA GLY A 490 31.23 12.01 8.90
C GLY A 490 31.85 10.73 8.34
N PRO A 491 32.91 10.81 7.50
CA PRO A 491 33.53 9.62 6.93
C PRO A 491 34.04 8.66 8.03
N PRO A 492 33.93 7.32 7.85
CA PRO A 492 34.51 6.36 8.79
C PRO A 492 36.01 6.61 8.99
N GLU A 493 36.52 6.35 10.19
CA GLU A 493 37.94 6.52 10.54
C GLU A 493 38.52 7.95 10.36
N SER A 494 37.69 8.95 10.06
CA SER A 494 38.12 10.36 9.99
C SER A 494 38.30 10.97 11.38
N GLU A 495 39.16 11.99 11.48
CA GLU A 495 39.16 12.86 12.66
C GLU A 495 37.85 13.64 12.71
N VAL A 496 37.26 13.74 13.90
CA VAL A 496 36.14 14.61 14.22
C VAL A 496 36.61 15.65 15.22
N SER A 497 36.28 16.91 14.96
CA SER A 497 36.51 18.02 15.89
C SER A 497 35.20 18.62 16.37
N PHE A 498 35.10 18.84 17.69
CA PHE A 498 33.97 19.51 18.30
C PHE A 498 34.41 20.80 18.97
N THR A 499 33.82 21.93 18.57
CA THR A 499 33.87 23.16 19.36
C THR A 499 32.72 23.13 20.36
N VAL A 500 33.06 23.13 21.64
CA VAL A 500 32.10 23.02 22.74
C VAL A 500 32.19 24.20 23.69
N LEU A 501 31.04 24.58 24.26
CA LEU A 501 30.95 25.51 25.37
C LEU A 501 30.61 24.74 26.66
N GLY A 502 31.64 24.53 27.49
CA GLY A 502 31.50 23.93 28.82
C GLY A 502 31.51 24.96 29.94
N GLU A 503 31.56 24.50 31.18
CA GLU A 503 31.61 25.39 32.36
C GLU A 503 32.88 26.23 32.43
N LYS A 504 34.00 25.68 31.95
CA LYS A 504 35.31 26.35 31.92
C LYS A 504 35.51 27.26 30.69
N GLY A 505 34.46 27.43 29.88
CA GLY A 505 34.50 28.21 28.65
C GLY A 505 34.57 27.35 27.38
N ARG A 506 34.85 28.02 26.26
CA ARG A 506 34.90 27.42 24.93
C ARG A 506 36.20 26.65 24.73
N ARG A 507 36.11 25.42 24.21
CA ARG A 507 37.27 24.59 23.85
C ARG A 507 36.99 23.74 22.62
N GLU A 508 38.05 23.27 21.99
CA GLU A 508 37.99 22.30 20.90
C GLU A 508 38.49 20.94 21.41
N VAL A 509 37.75 19.87 21.11
CA VAL A 509 38.16 18.49 21.37
C VAL A 509 38.16 17.70 20.08
N LYS A 510 39.08 16.73 19.96
CA LYS A 510 39.27 15.95 18.74
C LYS A 510 39.41 14.47 19.05
N LEU A 511 38.82 13.62 18.21
CA LEU A 511 38.96 12.18 18.29
C LEU A 511 38.77 11.56 16.91
N LYS A 512 39.13 10.30 16.77
CA LYS A 512 38.85 9.52 15.58
C LYS A 512 37.42 8.95 15.62
N ARG A 513 36.68 9.08 14.53
CA ARG A 513 35.43 8.32 14.33
C ARG A 513 35.75 6.82 14.20
N PRO A 514 34.85 5.92 14.64
CA PRO A 514 35.06 4.49 14.48
C PRO A 514 34.88 4.05 13.01
N ALA A 515 35.38 2.87 12.69
CA ALA A 515 35.30 2.27 11.36
C ALA A 515 33.86 1.89 10.97
N ALA A 516 33.05 1.55 11.96
CA ALA A 516 31.66 1.21 11.79
C ALA A 516 30.84 1.86 12.90
N TYR A 517 29.56 2.08 12.61
CA TYR A 517 28.63 2.52 13.63
C TYR A 517 28.55 1.49 14.75
N SER A 518 28.74 1.97 15.98
CA SER A 518 28.50 1.22 17.20
C SER A 518 27.60 2.09 18.07
N ARG A 519 26.41 1.56 18.38
CA ARG A 519 25.52 2.22 19.34
C ARG A 519 26.20 2.16 20.70
N MET A 520 26.27 3.28 21.41
CA MET A 520 26.78 3.24 22.78
C MET A 520 25.91 2.32 23.63
N GLU A 521 26.50 1.25 24.16
CA GLU A 521 25.83 0.41 25.14
C GLU A 521 25.73 1.19 26.44
N ARG A 522 24.51 1.56 26.84
CA ARG A 522 24.26 2.09 28.18
C ARG A 522 24.62 1.01 29.21
N PRO A 523 25.60 1.24 30.11
CA PRO A 523 26.11 0.24 31.05
C PRO A 523 25.16 0.04 32.24
N HIS A 524 23.90 -0.28 31.99
CA HIS A 524 22.91 -0.54 33.02
C HIS A 524 22.44 -1.99 32.96
N GLU A 525 22.43 -2.65 34.11
CA GLU A 525 21.82 -3.97 34.28
C GLU A 525 20.33 -3.93 33.90
N PRO A 526 19.75 -5.04 33.41
CA PRO A 526 18.33 -5.09 33.01
C PRO A 526 17.37 -4.79 34.17
N PHE A 527 17.81 -4.93 35.42
CA PHE A 527 17.03 -4.69 36.62
C PHE A 527 17.90 -4.07 37.73
N LYS A 528 17.32 -3.13 38.48
CA LYS A 528 17.91 -2.58 39.71
C LYS A 528 16.81 -2.34 40.75
N LEU A 529 17.05 -2.74 42.01
CA LEU A 529 16.20 -2.37 43.14
C LEU A 529 16.67 -1.03 43.72
N LEU A 530 15.77 -0.05 43.78
CA LEU A 530 16.01 1.29 44.33
C LEU A 530 15.43 1.42 45.74
N GLU A 531 15.84 2.49 46.44
CA GLU A 531 15.29 2.86 47.73
C GLU A 531 13.75 2.97 47.70
N GLY A 532 13.13 2.64 48.84
CA GLY A 532 11.67 2.62 48.95
C GLY A 532 11.00 1.46 48.21
N ASN A 533 11.73 0.37 47.96
CA ASN A 533 11.24 -0.86 47.34
C ASN A 533 10.64 -0.62 45.94
N ILE A 534 11.38 0.08 45.08
CA ILE A 534 11.01 0.40 43.71
C ILE A 534 11.93 -0.36 42.75
N ALA A 535 11.37 -1.13 41.82
CA ALA A 535 12.13 -1.71 40.73
C ALA A 535 12.37 -0.69 39.61
N LEU A 536 13.60 -0.63 39.08
CA LEU A 536 13.92 0.01 37.81
C LEU A 536 14.28 -1.09 36.81
N VAL A 537 13.58 -1.11 35.68
CA VAL A 537 13.78 -2.11 34.62
C VAL A 537 14.19 -1.40 33.33
N ASN A 538 15.35 -1.74 32.80
CA ASN A 538 15.85 -1.16 31.55
C ASN A 538 15.46 -2.05 30.37
N LEU A 539 14.51 -1.59 29.56
CA LEU A 539 13.97 -2.38 28.46
C LEU A 539 14.92 -2.50 27.27
N SER A 540 15.93 -1.63 27.16
CA SER A 540 16.97 -1.75 26.14
C SER A 540 17.98 -2.87 26.40
N GLN A 541 17.99 -3.42 27.62
CA GLN A 541 18.90 -4.46 28.06
C GLN A 541 18.17 -5.78 28.38
N LEU A 542 16.94 -5.69 28.88
CA LEU A 542 16.12 -6.86 29.20
C LEU A 542 15.77 -7.67 27.93
N GLY A 543 16.26 -8.90 27.85
CA GLY A 543 15.84 -9.87 26.84
C GLY A 543 14.55 -10.60 27.20
N PRO A 544 13.81 -11.16 26.22
CA PRO A 544 12.54 -11.85 26.45
C PRO A 544 12.68 -13.07 27.36
N GLY A 545 13.82 -13.78 27.32
CA GLY A 545 14.09 -14.93 28.19
C GLY A 545 14.35 -14.57 29.65
N GLU A 546 14.75 -13.33 29.94
CA GLU A 546 15.05 -12.84 31.29
C GLU A 546 13.80 -12.27 31.99
N VAL A 547 12.72 -12.02 31.24
CA VAL A 547 11.48 -11.44 31.75
C VAL A 547 10.92 -12.20 32.95
N PRO A 548 10.81 -13.55 32.95
CA PRO A 548 10.27 -14.27 34.11
C PRO A 548 11.06 -14.05 35.40
N GLU A 549 12.39 -14.10 35.33
CA GLU A 549 13.26 -13.89 36.50
C GLU A 549 13.16 -12.46 37.02
N VAL A 550 13.20 -11.47 36.11
CA VAL A 550 13.06 -10.06 36.48
C VAL A 550 11.69 -9.80 37.09
N MET A 551 10.61 -10.34 36.50
CA MET A 551 9.26 -10.16 37.03
C MET A 551 9.07 -10.84 38.38
N GLN A 552 9.74 -11.96 38.66
CA GLN A 552 9.76 -12.56 39.99
C GLN A 552 10.34 -11.60 41.04
N LYS A 553 11.46 -10.91 40.72
CA LYS A 553 12.07 -9.90 41.59
C LYS A 553 11.17 -8.66 41.73
N VAL A 554 10.49 -8.26 40.64
CA VAL A 554 9.56 -7.13 40.63
C VAL A 554 8.31 -7.41 41.48
N GLN A 555 7.85 -8.65 41.57
CA GLN A 555 6.55 -9.01 42.18
C GLN A 555 6.36 -8.50 43.62
N GLY A 556 7.45 -8.44 44.41
CA GLY A 556 7.44 -7.95 45.80
C GLY A 556 7.62 -6.44 45.96
N THR A 557 7.83 -5.70 44.87
CA THR A 557 8.10 -4.25 44.92
C THR A 557 6.82 -3.42 45.01
N ARG A 558 6.89 -2.21 45.56
CA ARG A 558 5.71 -1.32 45.62
C ARG A 558 5.40 -0.68 44.27
N ALA A 559 6.42 -0.48 43.45
CA ALA A 559 6.33 0.12 42.13
C ALA A 559 7.46 -0.37 41.22
N VAL A 560 7.20 -0.33 39.91
CA VAL A 560 8.18 -0.55 38.86
C VAL A 560 8.24 0.67 37.95
N VAL A 561 9.46 1.09 37.63
CA VAL A 561 9.78 2.10 36.63
C VAL A 561 10.39 1.37 35.43
N PHE A 562 9.71 1.39 34.29
CA PHE A 562 10.26 0.90 33.03
C PHE A 562 10.95 2.06 32.31
N ASP A 563 12.24 1.91 31.98
CA ASP A 563 12.94 2.86 31.14
C ASP A 563 12.72 2.50 29.67
N LEU A 564 11.90 3.31 28.97
CA LEU A 564 11.57 3.19 27.56
C LEU A 564 12.36 4.16 26.67
N ARG A 565 13.29 4.95 27.24
CA ARG A 565 14.15 5.90 26.51
C ARG A 565 15.29 5.23 25.74
N GLY A 566 15.17 3.92 25.51
CA GLY A 566 16.10 3.08 24.77
C GLY A 566 15.32 2.01 24.00
N TYR A 567 15.90 1.49 22.92
CA TYR A 567 15.14 0.59 22.03
C TYR A 567 15.01 -0.81 22.64
N PRO A 568 13.78 -1.34 22.83
CA PRO A 568 13.58 -2.61 23.51
C PRO A 568 14.04 -3.82 22.69
N ARG A 569 14.22 -4.97 23.39
CA ARG A 569 14.66 -6.25 22.80
C ARG A 569 13.52 -7.25 22.55
N GLY A 570 12.31 -6.78 22.25
CA GLY A 570 11.16 -7.63 21.91
C GLY A 570 10.40 -8.20 23.11
N THR A 571 10.38 -7.50 24.24
CA THR A 571 9.85 -8.02 25.52
C THR A 571 8.34 -7.83 25.72
N ALA A 572 7.67 -7.02 24.91
CA ALA A 572 6.28 -6.60 25.14
C ALA A 572 5.32 -7.78 25.31
N GLY A 573 5.37 -8.79 24.43
CA GLY A 573 4.47 -9.95 24.49
C GLY A 573 4.68 -10.84 25.72
N VAL A 574 5.92 -10.96 26.21
CA VAL A 574 6.25 -11.78 27.38
C VAL A 574 5.98 -11.01 28.69
N LEU A 575 6.14 -9.69 28.68
CA LEU A 575 5.83 -8.83 29.82
C LEU A 575 4.33 -8.69 30.06
N ALA A 576 3.52 -8.68 29.00
CA ALA A 576 2.11 -8.32 29.09
C ALA A 576 1.30 -9.17 30.10
N PRO A 577 1.43 -10.51 30.16
CA PRO A 577 0.71 -11.31 31.16
C PRO A 577 1.02 -10.91 32.61
N TYR A 578 2.25 -10.52 32.91
CA TYR A 578 2.64 -10.09 34.26
C TYR A 578 2.07 -8.72 34.66
N LEU A 579 1.59 -7.92 33.71
CA LEU A 579 1.15 -6.53 33.95
C LEU A 579 -0.36 -6.31 33.75
N ASN A 580 -1.09 -7.30 33.22
CA ASN A 580 -2.47 -7.17 32.76
C ASN A 580 -3.53 -7.16 33.89
N VAL A 581 -3.41 -6.23 34.83
CA VAL A 581 -4.39 -6.03 35.93
C VAL A 581 -5.77 -5.60 35.41
N LYS A 582 -5.82 -4.95 34.24
CA LYS A 582 -7.06 -4.50 33.60
C LYS A 582 -7.80 -5.61 32.83
N ARG A 583 -7.21 -6.81 32.70
CA ARG A 583 -7.75 -7.92 31.90
C ARG A 583 -8.08 -7.50 30.45
N ALA A 584 -7.25 -6.63 29.88
CA ALA A 584 -7.38 -6.21 28.50
C ALA A 584 -7.15 -7.40 27.56
N LYS A 585 -7.86 -7.41 26.44
CA LYS A 585 -7.71 -8.41 25.37
C LYS A 585 -6.93 -7.89 24.17
N ILE A 586 -7.08 -6.60 23.84
CA ILE A 586 -6.48 -5.96 22.67
C ILE A 586 -5.56 -4.86 23.16
N TRP A 587 -4.33 -4.79 22.63
CA TRP A 587 -3.36 -3.74 22.98
C TRP A 587 -3.09 -2.72 21.88
N SER A 588 -3.51 -3.01 20.65
CA SER A 588 -3.28 -2.14 19.50
C SER A 588 -4.18 -2.56 18.34
N ARG A 589 -4.38 -1.61 17.43
CA ARG A 589 -5.07 -1.84 16.15
C ARG A 589 -4.14 -1.41 15.02
N PHE A 590 -4.29 -2.05 13.87
CA PHE A 590 -3.59 -1.69 12.65
C PHE A 590 -4.56 -1.53 11.49
N GLU A 591 -4.24 -0.62 10.56
CA GLU A 591 -4.87 -0.60 9.24
C GLU A 591 -3.82 -0.78 8.15
N VAL A 592 -4.04 -1.77 7.27
CA VAL A 592 -3.13 -2.08 6.16
C VAL A 592 -3.80 -1.68 4.85
N PRO A 593 -3.15 -0.88 3.98
CA PRO A 593 -3.68 -0.57 2.65
C PRO A 593 -3.91 -1.85 1.83
N VAL A 594 -5.07 -1.97 1.19
CA VAL A 594 -5.42 -3.09 0.32
C VAL A 594 -5.58 -2.57 -1.10
N VAL A 595 -4.81 -3.16 -2.02
CA VAL A 595 -4.81 -2.84 -3.45
C VAL A 595 -5.06 -4.12 -4.24
N ALA A 596 -6.06 -4.11 -5.10
CA ALA A 596 -6.52 -5.28 -5.81
C ALA A 596 -7.11 -4.90 -7.17
N GLY A 597 -7.16 -5.89 -8.06
CA GLY A 597 -7.87 -5.76 -9.33
C GLY A 597 -9.35 -5.47 -9.12
N SER A 598 -10.02 -6.24 -8.26
CA SER A 598 -11.41 -5.96 -7.92
C SER A 598 -11.53 -4.71 -7.04
N THR A 599 -12.28 -3.72 -7.51
CA THR A 599 -12.49 -2.46 -6.78
C THR A 599 -13.29 -2.66 -5.50
N LEU A 600 -14.06 -3.75 -5.37
CA LEU A 600 -14.85 -4.08 -4.19
C LEU A 600 -14.01 -4.38 -2.94
N VAL A 601 -12.75 -4.79 -3.11
CA VAL A 601 -11.85 -5.13 -2.00
C VAL A 601 -10.77 -4.08 -1.76
N ASN A 602 -10.72 -3.01 -2.57
CA ASN A 602 -9.80 -1.90 -2.36
C ASN A 602 -10.17 -1.12 -1.09
N GLY A 603 -9.18 -0.65 -0.35
CA GLY A 603 -9.41 0.12 0.87
C GLY A 603 -8.35 -0.14 1.94
N ARG A 604 -8.79 -0.39 3.17
CA ARG A 604 -7.91 -0.67 4.31
C ARG A 604 -8.44 -1.89 5.07
N MET A 605 -7.55 -2.83 5.37
CA MET A 605 -7.83 -3.98 6.22
C MET A 605 -7.51 -3.64 7.67
N ALA A 606 -8.53 -3.66 8.53
CA ALA A 606 -8.37 -3.48 9.96
C ALA A 606 -7.93 -4.78 10.63
N LEU A 607 -6.90 -4.70 11.47
CA LEU A 607 -6.36 -5.80 12.25
C LEU A 607 -6.36 -5.39 13.72
N THR A 608 -6.73 -6.31 14.60
CA THR A 608 -6.58 -6.15 16.04
C THR A 608 -5.51 -7.10 16.53
N GLN A 609 -4.60 -6.61 17.38
CA GLN A 609 -3.61 -7.47 17.99
C GLN A 609 -4.00 -7.79 19.42
N GLU A 610 -4.17 -9.09 19.68
CA GLU A 610 -4.54 -9.60 20.98
C GLU A 610 -3.32 -9.72 21.90
N LEU A 611 -3.58 -9.54 23.19
CA LEU A 611 -2.61 -9.72 24.25
C LEU A 611 -2.37 -11.22 24.49
N PRO A 612 -1.10 -11.67 24.58
CA PRO A 612 -0.80 -13.01 25.05
C PRO A 612 -1.35 -13.25 26.46
N THR A 613 -1.78 -14.48 26.74
CA THR A 613 -2.23 -14.91 28.07
C THR A 613 -1.26 -15.95 28.64
N ALA A 614 -0.95 -15.84 29.93
CA ALA A 614 -0.20 -16.84 30.66
C ALA A 614 -0.70 -16.91 32.12
N ASP A 615 -0.63 -18.08 32.74
CA ASP A 615 -0.94 -18.26 34.15
C ASP A 615 0.29 -17.86 35.00
N VAL A 616 0.42 -16.55 35.21
CA VAL A 616 1.51 -15.95 35.99
C VAL A 616 0.94 -14.98 37.02
N PRO A 617 1.60 -14.79 38.17
CA PRO A 617 1.21 -13.78 39.14
C PRO A 617 1.23 -12.39 38.51
N VAL A 618 0.05 -11.75 38.40
CA VAL A 618 -0.05 -10.40 37.87
C VAL A 618 0.46 -9.41 38.91
N TYR A 619 1.38 -8.53 38.51
CA TYR A 619 1.95 -7.48 39.33
C TYR A 619 0.91 -6.42 39.69
N GLN A 620 0.73 -6.17 41.00
CA GLN A 620 -0.29 -5.26 41.54
C GLN A 620 0.28 -3.90 41.98
N GLY A 621 1.60 -3.69 41.83
CA GLY A 621 2.24 -2.43 42.21
C GLY A 621 2.01 -1.32 41.17
N ARG A 622 2.48 -0.11 41.49
CA ARG A 622 2.37 1.02 40.54
C ARG A 622 3.34 0.84 39.38
N VAL A 623 2.89 1.20 38.18
CA VAL A 623 3.71 1.14 36.96
C VAL A 623 3.97 2.57 36.48
N VAL A 624 5.23 2.90 36.27
CA VAL A 624 5.69 4.16 35.68
C VAL A 624 6.57 3.83 34.48
N ALA A 625 6.50 4.61 33.41
CA ALA A 625 7.36 4.43 32.25
C ALA A 625 8.03 5.77 31.86
N LEU A 626 9.35 5.74 31.69
CA LEU A 626 10.12 6.90 31.26
C LEU A 626 10.15 6.93 29.74
N ILE A 627 9.69 8.01 29.11
CA ILE A 627 9.59 8.14 27.66
C ILE A 627 10.21 9.45 27.15
N ASP A 628 10.70 9.43 25.92
CA ASP A 628 11.15 10.61 25.18
C ASP A 628 11.05 10.40 23.66
N GLU A 629 11.46 11.41 22.89
CA GLU A 629 11.45 11.36 21.42
C GLU A 629 12.31 10.25 20.78
N SER A 630 13.15 9.55 21.55
CA SER A 630 13.92 8.40 21.05
C SER A 630 13.15 7.08 21.12
N ALA A 631 12.07 7.01 21.91
CA ALA A 631 11.14 5.89 21.88
C ALA A 631 10.37 5.92 20.57
N VAL A 632 10.63 4.94 19.72
CA VAL A 632 10.04 4.79 18.38
C VAL A 632 9.64 3.33 18.16
N SER A 633 8.68 3.08 17.27
CA SER A 633 8.36 1.74 16.77
C SER A 633 8.06 0.75 17.89
N GLN A 634 8.92 -0.25 18.11
CA GLN A 634 8.74 -1.24 19.16
C GLN A 634 8.62 -0.62 20.57
N ALA A 635 9.33 0.48 20.85
CA ALA A 635 9.21 1.18 22.14
C ALA A 635 7.80 1.77 22.33
N GLU A 636 7.24 2.37 21.28
CA GLU A 636 5.87 2.89 21.32
C GLU A 636 4.86 1.76 21.42
N HIS A 637 5.10 0.64 20.73
CA HIS A 637 4.26 -0.54 20.81
C HIS A 637 4.23 -1.16 22.22
N LEU A 638 5.37 -1.18 22.91
CA LEU A 638 5.44 -1.58 24.32
C LEU A 638 4.69 -0.58 25.21
N GLY A 639 4.77 0.72 24.94
CA GLY A 639 3.97 1.71 25.65
C GLY A 639 2.46 1.52 25.47
N LEU A 640 1.98 1.20 24.26
CA LEU A 640 0.57 0.84 24.02
C LEU A 640 0.16 -0.38 24.85
N MET A 641 1.03 -1.38 24.99
CA MET A 641 0.81 -2.51 25.91
C MET A 641 0.64 -2.03 27.35
N LEU A 642 1.54 -1.19 27.86
CA LEU A 642 1.49 -0.70 29.23
C LEU A 642 0.21 0.09 29.51
N GLU A 643 -0.24 0.89 28.54
CA GLU A 643 -1.46 1.69 28.60
C GLU A 643 -2.71 0.83 28.86
N VAL A 644 -2.85 -0.29 28.14
CA VAL A 644 -4.03 -1.15 28.25
C VAL A 644 -3.94 -2.20 29.36
N THR A 645 -2.73 -2.66 29.71
CA THR A 645 -2.56 -3.73 30.70
C THR A 645 -2.58 -3.20 32.12
N SER A 646 -2.00 -2.02 32.33
CA SER A 646 -1.68 -1.47 33.66
C SER A 646 -2.22 -0.05 33.86
N GLY A 647 -2.10 0.48 35.08
CA GLY A 647 -2.34 1.90 35.37
C GLY A 647 -1.11 2.79 35.12
N VAL A 648 -0.38 2.55 34.01
CA VAL A 648 0.92 3.20 33.75
C VAL A 648 0.84 4.72 33.82
N THR A 649 1.82 5.34 34.46
CA THR A 649 2.09 6.78 34.35
C THR A 649 3.32 7.00 33.47
N PHE A 650 3.13 7.47 32.23
CA PHE A 650 4.22 8.00 31.40
C PHE A 650 4.80 9.31 31.95
N VAL A 651 6.12 9.36 32.11
CA VAL A 651 6.87 10.52 32.62
C VAL A 651 7.99 10.83 31.63
N GLY A 652 8.13 12.10 31.24
CA GLY A 652 9.16 12.53 30.29
C GLY A 652 8.60 13.44 29.21
N SER A 653 8.84 13.09 27.94
CA SER A 653 8.37 13.86 26.79
C SER A 653 7.71 12.97 25.73
N PRO A 654 6.94 13.52 24.76
CA PRO A 654 6.27 12.71 23.75
C PRO A 654 7.24 11.83 22.97
N THR A 655 6.79 10.62 22.63
CA THR A 655 7.57 9.68 21.81
C THR A 655 7.61 10.07 20.34
N ALA A 656 8.35 9.32 19.53
CA ALA A 656 8.65 9.70 18.16
C ALA A 656 7.41 9.83 17.25
N GLY A 657 6.35 9.07 17.53
CA GLY A 657 5.13 9.01 16.74
C GLY A 657 5.32 8.27 15.42
N ALA A 658 6.13 7.20 15.41
CA ALA A 658 6.41 6.38 14.23
C ALA A 658 6.37 4.89 14.58
N ASN A 659 5.25 4.23 14.27
CA ASN A 659 5.03 2.82 14.56
C ASN A 659 4.23 2.14 13.43
N GLY A 660 4.33 0.82 13.36
CA GLY A 660 3.87 0.02 12.23
C GLY A 660 5.06 -0.62 11.53
N ASN A 661 4.86 -1.82 10.97
CA ASN A 661 5.96 -2.54 10.36
C ASN A 661 6.49 -1.76 9.13
N MET A 662 7.80 -1.79 8.97
CA MET A 662 8.46 -1.17 7.82
C MET A 662 8.35 -2.08 6.61
N THR A 663 8.36 -1.46 5.43
CA THR A 663 8.57 -2.14 4.16
C THR A 663 9.53 -1.34 3.28
N TYR A 664 9.99 -1.94 2.18
CA TYR A 664 11.06 -1.40 1.36
C TYR A 664 10.67 -1.36 -0.10
N ALA A 665 10.69 -0.17 -0.69
CA ALA A 665 10.66 0.04 -2.13
C ALA A 665 12.07 0.15 -2.70
N VAL A 666 12.20 -0.21 -3.97
CA VAL A 666 13.46 -0.12 -4.71
C VAL A 666 13.25 0.79 -5.91
N LEU A 667 14.11 1.80 -6.01
CA LEU A 667 14.10 2.83 -7.05
C LEU A 667 15.34 2.70 -7.93
N PRO A 668 15.26 3.07 -9.23
CA PRO A 668 16.40 3.09 -10.14
C PRO A 668 17.64 3.78 -9.56
N GLY A 669 18.84 3.30 -9.92
CA GLY A 669 20.10 3.77 -9.32
C GLY A 669 20.50 3.04 -8.03
N GLY A 670 19.88 1.89 -7.75
CA GLY A 670 20.18 1.09 -6.56
C GLY A 670 19.71 1.73 -5.26
N ILE A 671 18.67 2.58 -5.30
CA ILE A 671 18.16 3.27 -4.12
C ILE A 671 17.12 2.39 -3.41
N TRP A 672 17.33 2.15 -2.12
CA TRP A 672 16.33 1.50 -1.26
C TRP A 672 15.68 2.54 -0.37
N MET A 673 14.34 2.57 -0.41
CA MET A 673 13.51 3.43 0.43
C MET A 673 12.73 2.58 1.41
N SER A 674 12.96 2.77 2.70
CA SER A 674 12.08 2.23 3.73
C SER A 674 10.95 3.22 4.04
N PHE A 675 9.80 2.71 4.48
CA PHE A 675 8.67 3.51 4.96
C PHE A 675 7.72 2.65 5.81
N THR A 676 6.84 3.29 6.59
CA THR A 676 5.82 2.57 7.36
C THR A 676 4.75 1.98 6.43
N GLY A 677 4.50 0.68 6.50
CA GLY A 677 3.51 0.01 5.64
C GLY A 677 2.16 -0.29 6.31
N MET A 678 1.97 0.02 7.59
CA MET A 678 0.69 -0.15 8.30
C MET A 678 0.42 0.95 9.33
N ASP A 679 -0.84 1.36 9.44
CA ASP A 679 -1.30 2.40 10.37
C ASP A 679 -1.43 1.86 11.79
N ALA A 680 -0.41 2.00 12.64
CA ALA A 680 -0.48 1.59 14.05
C ALA A 680 -1.27 2.58 14.92
N ARG A 681 -2.19 2.06 15.72
CA ARG A 681 -3.13 2.83 16.55
C ARG A 681 -3.21 2.31 17.98
N HIS A 682 -3.65 3.20 18.87
CA HIS A 682 -4.07 2.84 20.22
C HIS A 682 -5.19 1.79 20.18
N ALA A 683 -5.39 1.05 21.27
CA ALA A 683 -6.39 -0.01 21.35
C ALA A 683 -7.84 0.49 21.16
N ASP A 684 -8.08 1.77 21.47
CA ASP A 684 -9.35 2.47 21.23
C ASP A 684 -9.51 3.00 19.79
N GLY A 685 -8.47 2.87 18.95
CA GLY A 685 -8.42 3.37 17.57
C GLY A 685 -7.80 4.76 17.43
N GLY A 686 -7.33 5.38 18.52
CA GLY A 686 -6.64 6.66 18.52
C GLY A 686 -5.36 6.65 17.66
N GLN A 687 -5.09 7.78 17.01
CA GLN A 687 -3.91 7.97 16.16
C GLN A 687 -2.63 8.03 16.99
N LEU A 688 -1.63 7.22 16.64
CA LEU A 688 -0.27 7.30 17.19
C LEU A 688 0.68 8.07 16.26
N GLN A 689 0.61 7.84 14.95
CA GLN A 689 1.50 8.49 13.97
C GLN A 689 1.45 10.01 14.08
N ARG A 690 2.62 10.67 14.06
CA ARG A 690 2.79 12.13 14.24
C ARG A 690 2.36 12.70 15.61
N LYS A 691 2.00 11.84 16.57
CA LYS A 691 1.67 12.26 17.94
C LYS A 691 2.57 11.61 18.97
N GLY A 692 2.82 10.31 18.81
CA GLY A 692 3.45 9.47 19.81
C GLY A 692 2.59 9.28 21.05
N LEU A 693 3.09 8.51 22.00
CA LEU A 693 2.60 8.43 23.36
C LEU A 693 2.86 9.78 24.04
N THR A 694 1.82 10.32 24.68
CA THR A 694 1.91 11.60 25.40
C THR A 694 2.24 11.34 26.86
N PRO A 695 3.22 12.04 27.47
CA PRO A 695 3.52 11.88 28.89
C PRO A 695 2.36 12.41 29.73
N HIS A 696 1.98 11.69 30.78
CA HIS A 696 1.06 12.21 31.80
C HIS A 696 1.75 13.27 32.67
N VAL A 697 3.07 13.13 32.87
CA VAL A 697 3.88 14.13 33.57
C VAL A 697 5.04 14.55 32.68
N ALA A 698 4.94 15.75 32.12
CA ALA A 698 5.96 16.31 31.27
C ALA A 698 7.19 16.73 32.09
N VAL A 699 8.37 16.25 31.70
CA VAL A 699 9.67 16.63 32.25
C VAL A 699 10.74 16.39 31.19
N ARG A 700 11.68 17.34 31.06
CA ARG A 700 12.84 17.22 30.18
C ARG A 700 14.11 17.47 31.00
N PRO A 701 15.25 16.84 30.64
CA PRO A 701 16.53 17.17 31.25
C PRO A 701 16.87 18.65 31.09
N THR A 702 17.49 19.23 32.10
CA THR A 702 18.05 20.58 32.06
C THR A 702 19.57 20.54 31.94
N LEU A 703 20.16 21.61 31.43
CA LEU A 703 21.62 21.73 31.35
C LEU A 703 22.28 21.62 32.73
N ALA A 704 21.64 22.21 33.76
CA ALA A 704 22.13 22.12 35.14
C ALA A 704 22.04 20.68 35.68
N GLY A 705 20.94 19.98 35.40
CA GLY A 705 20.77 18.57 35.76
C GLY A 705 21.84 17.67 35.14
N LEU A 706 22.06 17.82 33.83
CA LEU A 706 23.08 17.06 33.09
C LEU A 706 24.50 17.28 33.66
N ARG A 707 24.88 18.54 33.91
CA ARG A 707 26.19 18.89 34.49
C ARG A 707 26.37 18.35 35.91
N ALA A 708 25.27 18.24 36.66
CA ALA A 708 25.26 17.64 37.99
C ALA A 708 25.16 16.10 37.97
N GLY A 709 25.13 15.46 36.79
CA GLY A 709 24.99 14.01 36.64
C GLY A 709 23.62 13.46 37.07
N ARG A 710 22.58 14.30 37.03
CA ARG A 710 21.22 13.95 37.47
C ARG A 710 20.36 13.47 36.31
N ASP A 711 19.60 12.41 36.55
CA ASP A 711 18.48 12.00 35.68
C ASP A 711 17.18 12.61 36.21
N GLU A 712 16.89 13.84 35.79
CA GLU A 712 15.73 14.61 36.28
C GLU A 712 14.39 13.97 35.91
N VAL A 713 14.36 13.15 34.86
CA VAL A 713 13.18 12.40 34.43
C VAL A 713 12.91 11.24 35.38
N LEU A 714 13.94 10.44 35.72
CA LEU A 714 13.86 9.40 36.73
C LEU A 714 13.56 10.00 38.12
N GLU A 715 14.24 11.08 38.52
CA GLU A 715 13.97 11.76 39.79
C GLU A 715 12.52 12.24 39.91
N ARG A 716 11.93 12.73 38.81
CA ARG A 716 10.52 13.10 38.81
C ARG A 716 9.60 11.89 38.97
N ALA A 717 9.90 10.78 38.30
CA ALA A 717 9.18 9.52 38.48
C ALA A 717 9.25 9.02 39.93
N LEU A 718 10.43 9.06 40.55
CA LEU A 718 10.61 8.64 41.95
C LEU A 718 9.84 9.55 42.92
N ARG A 719 9.84 10.87 42.69
CA ARG A 719 9.03 11.82 43.48
C ARG A 719 7.52 11.54 43.39
N LEU A 720 7.01 11.28 42.19
CA LEU A 720 5.60 10.88 41.98
C LEU A 720 5.22 9.61 42.75
N LEU A 721 6.16 8.67 42.88
CA LEU A 721 5.97 7.46 43.64
C LEU A 721 6.00 7.71 45.16
N GLN A 722 6.69 8.76 45.63
CA GLN A 722 6.69 9.16 47.04
C GLN A 722 5.42 9.98 47.42
N GLU A 723 5.02 10.94 46.60
CA GLU A 723 3.91 11.86 46.84
C GLU A 723 2.53 11.18 46.84
N THR A 724 2.39 10.04 46.16
CA THR A 724 1.15 9.27 46.13
C THR A 724 1.40 7.86 46.67
N PRO A 725 1.23 7.65 48.00
CA PRO A 725 1.25 6.33 48.60
C PRO A 725 0.18 5.43 47.94
N ARG A 726 0.42 4.12 47.97
CA ARG A 726 -0.51 3.11 47.42
C ARG A 726 -1.94 3.36 47.93
N PRO A 727 -2.98 3.38 47.09
CA PRO A 727 -4.35 3.28 47.58
C PRO A 727 -4.47 1.99 48.40
N ALA A 728 -4.96 2.08 49.64
CA ALA A 728 -5.19 0.90 50.46
C ALA A 728 -6.06 -0.09 49.67
N ALA A 729 -5.64 -1.36 49.63
CA ALA A 729 -6.40 -2.41 48.96
C ALA A 729 -7.83 -2.42 49.53
N ALA A 730 -8.84 -2.27 48.66
CA ALA A 730 -10.22 -2.45 49.07
C ALA A 730 -10.36 -3.89 49.63
N PRO A 731 -10.98 -4.08 50.81
CA PRO A 731 -11.10 -5.40 51.41
C PRO A 731 -11.83 -6.33 50.46
N MET A 732 -11.25 -7.50 50.21
CA MET A 732 -11.89 -8.55 49.40
C MET A 732 -13.25 -8.88 50.00
N SER A 733 -14.32 -8.49 49.30
CA SER A 733 -15.67 -8.97 49.59
C SER A 733 -15.70 -10.48 49.40
N ARG A 734 -15.96 -11.21 50.50
CA ARG A 734 -16.13 -12.67 50.52
C ARG A 734 -17.10 -13.12 49.41
N PRO A 735 -16.86 -14.29 48.78
CA PRO A 735 -17.78 -14.82 47.78
C PRO A 735 -19.13 -15.11 48.43
N VAL A 736 -20.19 -14.51 47.90
CA VAL A 736 -21.57 -14.87 48.20
C VAL A 736 -21.82 -16.23 47.57
N GLN A 737 -21.92 -17.27 48.41
CA GLN A 737 -22.60 -18.51 48.03
C GLN A 737 -24.05 -18.15 47.69
N ARG A 738 -24.48 -18.44 46.47
CA ARG A 738 -25.91 -18.42 46.12
C ARG A 738 -26.49 -19.83 46.27
N PRO A 739 -27.77 -19.93 46.70
CA PRO A 739 -28.44 -21.20 46.98
C PRO A 739 -28.67 -22.04 45.72
#